data_AF-A0A7X8N780-F1
#
_entry.id   AF-A0A7X8N780-F1
#
_cell.length_a   1.000
_cell.length_b   1.000
_cell.length_c   1.000
_cell.angle_alpha   90.00
_cell.angle_beta   90.00
_cell.angle_gamma   90.00
#
_symmetry.space_group_name_H-M   'P 1'
#
loop_
_entity.id
_entity.type
_entity.pdbx_description
1 polymer ?
#
loop_
_entity_poly.entity_id
_entity_poly.type
_entity_poly.pdbx_seq_one_letter_code
_entity_poly.pdbx_strand_id
1 'polypeptide(L)'
;MKKSHLLFTFLIAFTITTYSQNNPLINFPSLSPDGKTIAFNYQGDIWTVSTSGENLKRLTIHEGYDTNPVWNSDGKTIAFNSDRFGNDDIFTIPAVGGIPTRLTYHSANDQVTDFTSDNEIVFTTVRDFVQLEREPEIHLISANGGTPFRLLNSVGFDAKLSPNKKFIAFTRGSCRIEREAYKGPANRDLWLYDIKNDKFIQLTTFEGQDLSPQWANNNTIYFQSARSGKYNVHKLTIDNSGNKTEEITQISDLKDMGLYSFSLSKNGTDAVMVSGDKLWLLNVETKKTIPLKIEISSDYRFDPVERKTYTNNASEIEVSPNGKLSALVIRGEIFITENDTKKSRTINVSNSPYRDFDIIWLNDETLLFVSDRNGINNLYTVTSSDKTNKNIFTSLKHSITQITKDTEGITNPKLSPNKKLVAYNKGYGKLIVSSISENGNLNYDITLLDGWDTPSGIAWSPDSKWLSYSLSDLYFNEEVYIHKADNSKKPVNISMHPKSDIGAIWSKDGSKIAFSSNRNNGDHDVWFVWLRKKDWEKTKQDWEETTEDEKPKKDEKSEEKTEKKVEDIIIDFDDIHQRQEQVTSYNGGEFLRAISKDGKTFYYTTGNSGRGNPDVDSDLFQINWDGKENKALTKENTRPTNVSLDFKEDYIYFISKGKTSRIKLSGNKKENIPFNAIMDIDYNEESNQIFEEAWKVINDRFYDPKHHNQNWNELKKIYKPLAMKASTREDFKMIFNKMLGQINASHMGMYRGEDRKSVQEESTGLLGVELIPTKNGKLQISKVVPNSAADREASKLSIGDIINSVNGKNVSSSKNIYEFLTYTNNEKIILGISSNGKEKEVIIRPKSNSRSDNYNAWVKEHKRLTDKYSNGKLGYIHIQGMNWTSFETFERELTAAGLGKEGIVIDVRYNGGGWTTDYLMAVLNVKQHAYTIPRGAAKDLEKENKKFTNYYPYSERLPLAAWTKPTIALCNQNSYSNAEIFSHAYKELKLGKLVGTPTFGAVISTGGKTLIDGSYVRVPFRGWYVKSSEKNMDFTPAMPDIVIDNYPDEKAKGTDSQLKKAVEELLKQL
;
A
#
# COMPACT_ATOMS: atom_id res chain seq x y z
N MET A 1 -81.15 28.81 -30.99
CA MET A 1 -80.55 28.32 -29.73
C MET A 1 -79.26 27.57 -30.05
N LYS A 2 -78.16 28.07 -29.47
CA LYS A 2 -76.77 27.58 -29.29
C LYS A 2 -76.27 26.38 -30.15
N LYS A 3 -75.33 26.68 -31.06
CA LYS A 3 -74.30 25.77 -31.56
C LYS A 3 -73.01 26.00 -30.76
N SER A 4 -72.40 24.94 -30.21
CA SER A 4 -71.10 25.00 -29.52
C SER A 4 -69.95 24.83 -30.50
N HIS A 5 -69.01 25.76 -30.49
CA HIS A 5 -67.70 25.60 -31.12
C HIS A 5 -66.72 25.02 -30.10
N LEU A 6 -66.14 23.87 -30.44
CA LEU A 6 -65.02 23.25 -29.73
C LEU A 6 -63.72 23.88 -30.27
N LEU A 7 -62.99 24.61 -29.43
CA LEU A 7 -61.67 25.16 -29.75
C LEU A 7 -60.62 24.06 -29.49
N PHE A 8 -59.89 23.64 -30.53
CA PHE A 8 -58.69 22.80 -30.39
C PHE A 8 -57.49 23.71 -30.09
N THR A 9 -56.92 23.59 -28.89
CA THR A 9 -55.67 24.28 -28.51
C THR A 9 -54.49 23.36 -28.83
N PHE A 10 -53.65 23.76 -29.80
CA PHE A 10 -52.39 23.09 -30.11
C PHE A 10 -51.34 23.49 -29.06
N LEU A 11 -50.97 22.56 -28.18
CA LEU A 11 -49.87 22.73 -27.22
C LEU A 11 -48.56 22.35 -27.93
N ILE A 12 -47.73 23.34 -28.27
CA ILE A 12 -46.36 23.12 -28.74
C ILE A 12 -45.51 22.79 -27.50
N ALA A 13 -45.20 21.50 -27.30
CA ALA A 13 -44.24 21.07 -26.30
C ALA A 13 -42.82 21.40 -26.80
N PHE A 14 -42.22 22.47 -26.26
CA PHE A 14 -40.77 22.66 -26.32
C PHE A 14 -40.11 21.57 -25.48
N THR A 15 -39.61 20.52 -26.13
CA THR A 15 -38.61 19.63 -25.53
C THR A 15 -37.34 20.45 -25.31
N ILE A 16 -37.15 20.94 -24.09
CA ILE A 16 -35.85 21.43 -23.62
C ILE A 16 -34.97 20.20 -23.47
N THR A 17 -34.20 19.87 -24.51
CA THR A 17 -33.03 19.01 -24.36
C THR A 17 -32.03 19.77 -23.49
N THR A 18 -32.00 19.46 -22.20
CA THR A 18 -30.89 19.83 -21.33
C THR A 18 -29.66 19.10 -21.86
N TYR A 19 -28.86 19.76 -22.70
CA TYR A 19 -27.49 19.32 -22.94
C TYR A 19 -26.79 19.28 -21.58
N SER A 20 -26.45 18.07 -21.12
CA SER A 20 -25.54 17.91 -20.00
C SER A 20 -24.25 18.62 -20.36
N GLN A 21 -23.99 19.74 -19.71
CA GLN A 21 -22.82 20.58 -19.98
C GLN A 21 -21.58 19.86 -19.45
N ASN A 22 -20.75 19.34 -20.34
CA ASN A 22 -19.59 18.53 -19.97
C ASN A 22 -18.41 19.43 -19.57
N ASN A 23 -18.34 19.85 -18.31
CA ASN A 23 -17.20 20.64 -17.82
C ASN A 23 -15.91 19.79 -17.77
N PRO A 24 -14.76 20.33 -18.22
CA PRO A 24 -13.46 19.65 -18.13
C PRO A 24 -13.01 19.52 -16.67
N LEU A 25 -12.27 18.46 -16.37
CA LEU A 25 -11.68 18.26 -15.04
C LEU A 25 -10.40 19.09 -14.90
N ILE A 26 -10.56 20.35 -14.52
CA ILE A 26 -9.46 21.30 -14.31
C ILE A 26 -8.92 21.18 -12.88
N ASN A 27 -7.60 21.05 -12.74
CA ASN A 27 -6.92 20.90 -11.46
C ASN A 27 -5.89 22.01 -11.22
N PHE A 28 -5.57 22.24 -9.94
CA PHE A 28 -4.50 23.12 -9.48
C PHE A 28 -4.44 24.49 -10.19
N PRO A 29 -5.52 25.30 -10.16
CA PRO A 29 -5.51 26.59 -10.83
C PRO A 29 -4.58 27.59 -10.12
N SER A 30 -3.96 28.48 -10.87
CA SER A 30 -3.22 29.62 -10.35
C SER A 30 -3.57 30.90 -11.09
N LEU A 31 -3.94 31.93 -10.33
CA LEU A 31 -4.28 33.24 -10.87
C LEU A 31 -3.01 34.08 -11.08
N SER A 32 -2.96 34.83 -12.18
CA SER A 32 -1.85 35.75 -12.49
C SER A 32 -1.77 36.88 -11.47
N PRO A 33 -0.60 37.54 -11.33
CA PRO A 33 -0.42 38.61 -10.34
C PRO A 33 -1.46 39.75 -10.44
N ASP A 34 -1.91 40.05 -11.66
CA ASP A 34 -2.89 41.09 -11.97
C ASP A 34 -4.36 40.62 -11.94
N GLY A 35 -4.62 39.34 -11.67
CA GLY A 35 -5.97 38.79 -11.58
C GLY A 35 -6.66 38.54 -12.92
N LYS A 36 -5.97 38.60 -14.06
CA LYS A 36 -6.61 38.55 -15.40
C LYS A 36 -6.48 37.21 -16.13
N THR A 37 -5.50 36.39 -15.79
CA THR A 37 -5.20 35.13 -16.47
C THR A 37 -5.09 34.01 -15.44
N ILE A 38 -5.64 32.84 -15.76
CA ILE A 38 -5.58 31.63 -14.95
C ILE A 38 -4.67 30.64 -15.68
N ALA A 39 -3.63 30.14 -14.99
CA ALA A 39 -2.90 28.95 -15.40
C ALA A 39 -3.50 27.73 -14.69
N PHE A 40 -3.59 26.57 -15.33
CA PHE A 40 -4.17 25.38 -14.70
C PHE A 40 -3.65 24.09 -15.33
N ASN A 41 -3.83 22.97 -14.62
CA ASN A 41 -3.58 21.63 -15.13
C ASN A 41 -4.84 21.05 -15.78
N TYR A 42 -4.70 20.50 -16.99
CA TYR A 42 -5.73 19.71 -17.67
C TYR A 42 -5.06 18.67 -18.58
N GLN A 43 -5.47 17.40 -18.43
CA GLN A 43 -4.85 16.24 -19.10
C GLN A 43 -3.34 16.14 -18.88
N GLY A 44 -2.81 16.49 -17.70
CA GLY A 44 -1.36 16.53 -17.47
C GLY A 44 -0.62 17.65 -18.22
N ASP A 45 -1.36 18.54 -18.87
CA ASP A 45 -0.97 19.79 -19.53
C ASP A 45 -0.98 21.04 -18.65
N ILE A 46 -0.04 21.99 -18.80
CA ILE A 46 -0.26 23.38 -18.35
C ILE A 46 -0.99 24.16 -19.44
N TRP A 47 -2.11 24.77 -19.05
CA TRP A 47 -2.93 25.64 -19.90
C TRP A 47 -3.07 27.02 -19.28
N THR A 48 -3.41 28.02 -20.10
CA THR A 48 -3.79 29.36 -19.65
C THR A 48 -5.08 29.83 -20.29
N VAL A 49 -5.88 30.61 -19.58
CA VAL A 49 -7.13 31.23 -20.05
C VAL A 49 -7.34 32.58 -19.35
N SER A 50 -8.06 33.53 -19.96
CA SER A 50 -8.46 34.75 -19.26
C SER A 50 -9.51 34.46 -18.17
N THR A 51 -9.68 35.36 -17.21
CA THR A 51 -10.76 35.26 -16.21
C THR A 51 -12.16 35.42 -16.78
N SER A 52 -12.30 35.83 -18.05
CA SER A 52 -13.56 35.75 -18.81
C SER A 52 -13.84 34.36 -19.41
N GLY A 53 -12.88 33.43 -19.38
CA GLY A 53 -12.96 32.12 -20.02
C GLY A 53 -12.51 32.11 -21.49
N GLU A 54 -11.92 33.21 -21.97
CA GLU A 54 -11.48 33.40 -23.36
C GLU A 54 -9.96 33.21 -23.50
N ASN A 55 -9.44 33.23 -24.73
CA ASN A 55 -8.00 33.15 -25.02
C ASN A 55 -7.30 31.90 -24.45
N LEU A 56 -7.99 30.75 -24.47
CA LEU A 56 -7.43 29.48 -24.06
C LEU A 56 -6.17 29.11 -24.85
N LYS A 57 -5.10 28.72 -24.16
CA LYS A 57 -3.83 28.27 -24.75
C LYS A 57 -3.26 27.09 -23.98
N ARG A 58 -2.81 26.05 -24.71
CA ARG A 58 -1.99 24.96 -24.16
C ARG A 58 -0.53 25.39 -24.19
N LEU A 59 0.15 25.38 -23.04
CA LEU A 59 1.54 25.83 -22.92
C LEU A 59 2.55 24.68 -23.01
N THR A 60 2.18 23.50 -22.52
CA THR A 60 3.05 22.32 -22.55
C THR A 60 2.38 21.14 -23.28
N ILE A 61 3.22 20.30 -23.89
CA ILE A 61 2.81 19.10 -24.62
C ILE A 61 3.88 18.05 -24.37
N HIS A 62 3.64 17.13 -23.44
CA HIS A 62 4.55 16.02 -23.12
C HIS A 62 3.80 14.88 -22.41
N GLU A 63 4.27 13.64 -22.49
CA GLU A 63 3.61 12.48 -21.86
C GLU A 63 3.72 12.45 -20.33
N GLY A 64 4.78 13.04 -19.79
CA GLY A 64 4.89 13.38 -18.37
C GLY A 64 3.79 14.33 -17.89
N TYR A 65 3.42 14.22 -16.62
CA TYR A 65 2.32 14.94 -15.98
C TYR A 65 2.79 16.30 -15.45
N ASP A 66 2.46 17.38 -16.18
CA ASP A 66 2.78 18.74 -15.80
C ASP A 66 1.68 19.34 -14.90
N THR A 67 2.01 19.79 -13.69
CA THR A 67 1.01 20.23 -12.69
C THR A 67 1.49 21.39 -11.81
N ASN A 68 0.64 21.85 -10.88
CA ASN A 68 0.91 22.91 -9.90
C ASN A 68 1.56 24.19 -10.50
N PRO A 69 0.94 24.84 -11.50
CA PRO A 69 1.48 26.07 -12.05
C PRO A 69 1.51 27.19 -11.00
N VAL A 70 2.60 27.96 -10.94
CA VAL A 70 2.77 29.14 -10.07
C VAL A 70 3.38 30.28 -10.89
N TRP A 71 2.70 31.42 -10.91
CA TRP A 71 3.18 32.62 -11.61
C TRP A 71 4.30 33.32 -10.85
N ASN A 72 5.29 33.82 -11.58
CA ASN A 72 6.24 34.79 -11.05
C ASN A 72 5.55 36.15 -10.79
N SER A 73 6.26 37.06 -10.12
CA SER A 73 5.66 38.32 -9.66
C SER A 73 5.29 39.31 -10.78
N ASP A 74 5.93 39.22 -11.96
CA ASP A 74 5.61 40.08 -13.11
C ASP A 74 4.63 39.45 -14.12
N GLY A 75 4.22 38.19 -13.88
CA GLY A 75 3.26 37.46 -14.70
C GLY A 75 3.82 36.98 -16.05
N LYS A 76 5.14 37.02 -16.28
CA LYS A 76 5.74 36.59 -17.56
C LYS A 76 6.25 35.16 -17.57
N THR A 77 6.38 34.52 -16.40
CA THR A 77 6.92 33.18 -16.28
C THR A 77 6.07 32.35 -15.32
N ILE A 78 5.89 31.08 -15.65
CA ILE A 78 5.17 30.10 -14.84
C ILE A 78 6.17 29.01 -14.44
N ALA A 79 6.31 28.76 -13.14
CA ALA A 79 6.94 27.57 -12.61
C ALA A 79 5.90 26.44 -12.50
N PHE A 80 6.29 25.19 -12.72
CA PHE A 80 5.38 24.05 -12.63
C PHE A 80 6.15 22.76 -12.30
N ASN A 81 5.42 21.75 -11.83
CA ASN A 81 5.92 20.41 -11.57
C ASN A 81 5.80 19.51 -12.79
N SER A 82 6.75 18.61 -12.99
CA SER A 82 6.76 17.75 -14.17
C SER A 82 7.56 16.47 -13.91
N ASP A 83 6.97 15.31 -14.23
CA ASP A 83 7.57 13.99 -13.98
C ASP A 83 8.30 13.37 -15.21
N ARG A 84 8.65 14.21 -16.20
CA ARG A 84 9.25 13.78 -17.48
C ARG A 84 10.57 13.01 -17.35
N PHE A 85 11.19 13.09 -16.16
CA PHE A 85 12.44 12.44 -15.80
C PHE A 85 12.27 11.38 -14.69
N GLY A 86 11.04 10.91 -14.45
CA GLY A 86 10.70 9.79 -13.57
C GLY A 86 10.24 10.21 -12.16
N ASN A 87 10.59 11.41 -11.72
CA ASN A 87 10.12 12.05 -10.50
C ASN A 87 9.69 13.49 -10.79
N ASP A 88 8.89 14.08 -9.89
CA ASP A 88 8.50 15.48 -10.03
C ASP A 88 9.71 16.38 -9.87
N ASP A 89 10.04 17.10 -10.94
CA ASP A 89 11.02 18.18 -10.97
C ASP A 89 10.34 19.52 -11.22
N ILE A 90 11.05 20.60 -10.93
CA ILE A 90 10.59 21.97 -11.15
C ILE A 90 11.07 22.45 -12.51
N PHE A 91 10.12 22.97 -13.29
CA PHE A 91 10.34 23.59 -14.58
C PHE A 91 9.81 25.01 -14.59
N THR A 92 10.33 25.83 -15.50
CA THR A 92 9.78 27.14 -15.82
C THR A 92 9.48 27.26 -17.31
N ILE A 93 8.41 27.98 -17.66
CA ILE A 93 8.03 28.30 -19.04
C ILE A 93 7.58 29.77 -19.14
N PRO A 94 7.88 30.49 -20.24
CA PRO A 94 7.26 31.79 -20.48
C PRO A 94 5.74 31.68 -20.56
N ALA A 95 5.02 32.64 -19.99
CA ALA A 95 3.55 32.68 -20.01
C ALA A 95 2.94 32.76 -21.41
N VAL A 96 3.75 33.18 -22.39
CA VAL A 96 3.39 33.23 -23.82
C VAL A 96 3.62 31.89 -24.54
N GLY A 97 4.15 30.88 -23.86
CA GLY A 97 4.59 29.61 -24.42
C GLY A 97 6.08 29.59 -24.79
N GLY A 98 6.59 28.41 -25.16
CA GLY A 98 7.99 28.20 -25.52
C GLY A 98 8.53 26.87 -24.99
N ILE A 99 9.86 26.71 -25.01
CA ILE A 99 10.53 25.51 -24.48
C ILE A 99 10.64 25.62 -22.95
N PRO A 100 10.11 24.65 -22.17
CA PRO A 100 10.33 24.60 -20.74
C PRO A 100 11.81 24.44 -20.36
N THR A 101 12.22 25.07 -19.27
CA THR A 101 13.57 24.92 -18.67
C THR A 101 13.47 24.16 -17.35
N ARG A 102 14.20 23.05 -17.21
CA ARG A 102 14.32 22.27 -15.96
C ARG A 102 15.25 22.98 -14.98
N LEU A 103 14.91 22.97 -13.69
CA LEU A 103 15.69 23.61 -12.63
C LEU A 103 16.23 22.62 -11.59
N THR A 104 15.51 21.54 -11.32
CA THR A 104 15.91 20.49 -10.35
C THR A 104 16.24 19.18 -11.06
N TYR A 105 17.15 18.41 -10.46
CA TYR A 105 17.75 17.20 -11.04
C TYR A 105 17.98 16.09 -10.00
N HIS A 106 17.24 16.14 -8.89
CA HIS A 106 17.37 15.20 -7.79
C HIS A 106 16.25 14.16 -7.87
N SER A 107 16.52 12.88 -7.59
CA SER A 107 15.49 11.80 -7.58
C SER A 107 14.41 11.92 -6.50
N ALA A 108 14.32 13.04 -5.78
CA ALA A 108 13.27 13.28 -4.82
C ALA A 108 12.19 14.12 -5.51
N ASN A 109 10.92 13.87 -5.20
CA ASN A 109 9.85 14.71 -5.74
C ASN A 109 9.99 16.13 -5.17
N ASP A 110 10.13 17.10 -6.06
CA ASP A 110 10.18 18.52 -5.75
C ASP A 110 8.83 19.15 -6.10
N GLN A 111 8.16 19.81 -5.16
CA GLN A 111 6.82 20.42 -5.35
C GLN A 111 6.92 21.93 -5.19
N VAL A 112 6.62 22.68 -6.25
CA VAL A 112 6.68 24.15 -6.20
C VAL A 112 5.61 24.70 -5.27
N THR A 113 6.00 25.59 -4.35
CA THR A 113 5.06 26.24 -3.43
C THR A 113 4.97 27.73 -3.69
N ASP A 114 6.05 28.45 -4.03
CA ASP A 114 6.00 29.90 -4.31
C ASP A 114 6.99 30.31 -5.39
N PHE A 115 6.69 31.44 -6.05
CA PHE A 115 7.62 32.15 -6.93
C PHE A 115 7.69 33.61 -6.45
N THR A 116 8.82 33.96 -5.84
CA THR A 116 9.01 35.22 -5.12
C THR A 116 9.26 36.41 -6.07
N SER A 117 9.25 37.62 -5.53
CA SER A 117 9.62 38.83 -6.27
C SER A 117 11.10 38.88 -6.65
N ASP A 118 11.94 38.07 -6.02
CA ASP A 118 13.40 38.05 -6.19
C ASP A 118 13.85 37.07 -7.26
N ASN A 119 12.90 36.58 -8.07
CA ASN A 119 13.12 35.56 -9.08
C ASN A 119 13.61 34.23 -8.48
N GLU A 120 13.12 33.88 -7.30
CA GLU A 120 13.42 32.63 -6.59
C GLU A 120 12.16 31.76 -6.46
N ILE A 121 12.35 30.45 -6.44
CA ILE A 121 11.30 29.45 -6.32
C ILE A 121 11.45 28.74 -4.98
N VAL A 122 10.41 28.79 -4.16
CA VAL A 122 10.28 28.01 -2.93
C VAL A 122 9.58 26.71 -3.27
N PHE A 123 10.08 25.60 -2.74
CA PHE A 123 9.52 24.29 -2.98
C PHE A 123 9.74 23.33 -1.82
N THR A 124 8.97 22.25 -1.79
CA THR A 124 9.14 21.17 -0.82
C THR A 124 9.77 19.93 -1.45
N THR A 125 10.56 19.20 -0.70
CA THR A 125 11.28 18.00 -1.17
C THR A 125 11.53 17.00 -0.02
N VAL A 126 12.15 15.86 -0.33
CA VAL A 126 12.52 14.84 0.66
C VAL A 126 13.96 14.36 0.45
N ARG A 127 14.95 15.17 0.85
CA ARG A 127 16.38 14.84 0.75
C ARG A 127 16.97 14.51 2.13
N ASP A 128 18.10 15.11 2.51
CA ASP A 128 18.91 14.67 3.66
C ASP A 128 18.49 15.29 5.01
N PHE A 129 17.72 16.39 5.02
CA PHE A 129 17.28 17.00 6.29
C PHE A 129 16.09 16.26 6.89
N VAL A 130 15.12 15.84 6.07
CA VAL A 130 14.05 14.92 6.52
C VAL A 130 14.64 13.53 6.82
N GLN A 131 14.34 12.99 8.01
CA GLN A 131 14.89 11.69 8.42
C GLN A 131 13.78 10.69 8.70
N LEU A 132 12.78 11.11 9.50
CA LEU A 132 11.63 10.29 9.89
C LEU A 132 10.30 11.01 9.73
N GLU A 133 10.33 12.33 9.64
CA GLU A 133 9.15 13.17 9.54
C GLU A 133 8.37 12.86 8.26
N ARG A 134 7.04 12.98 8.33
CA ARG A 134 6.17 12.79 7.17
C ARG A 134 6.05 14.06 6.34
N GLU A 135 6.28 15.20 6.98
CA GLU A 135 6.33 16.50 6.34
C GLU A 135 7.66 16.70 5.60
N PRO A 136 7.65 17.32 4.40
CA PRO A 136 8.85 17.53 3.60
C PRO A 136 9.69 18.70 4.11
N GLU A 137 10.94 18.76 3.69
CA GLU A 137 11.82 19.92 3.91
C GLU A 137 11.54 21.03 2.88
N ILE A 138 11.78 22.29 3.26
CA ILE A 138 11.47 23.47 2.43
C ILE A 138 12.78 24.06 1.89
N HIS A 139 12.89 24.13 0.57
CA HIS A 139 14.07 24.54 -0.18
C HIS A 139 13.81 25.77 -1.06
N LEU A 140 14.90 26.38 -1.50
CA LEU A 140 14.93 27.52 -2.41
C LEU A 140 15.86 27.23 -3.59
N ILE A 141 15.47 27.67 -4.79
CA ILE A 141 16.32 27.71 -5.98
C ILE A 141 16.08 29.02 -6.76
N SER A 142 17.12 29.57 -7.36
CA SER A 142 17.00 30.69 -8.30
C SER A 142 16.35 30.23 -9.62
N ALA A 143 15.43 31.01 -10.18
CA ALA A 143 14.82 30.69 -11.47
C ALA A 143 15.82 30.77 -12.64
N ASN A 144 17.02 31.32 -12.42
CA ASN A 144 18.13 31.28 -13.38
C ASN A 144 18.96 29.98 -13.31
N GLY A 145 18.56 29.01 -12.49
CA GLY A 145 19.28 27.77 -12.25
C GLY A 145 20.24 27.82 -11.05
N GLY A 146 21.16 26.86 -10.99
CA GLY A 146 22.05 26.63 -9.84
C GLY A 146 21.60 25.47 -8.95
N THR A 147 22.30 25.26 -7.84
CA THR A 147 21.99 24.16 -6.90
C THR A 147 21.02 24.63 -5.82
N PRO A 148 19.89 23.94 -5.59
CA PRO A 148 18.97 24.27 -4.50
C PRO A 148 19.60 24.09 -3.12
N PHE A 149 19.14 24.86 -2.14
CA PHE A 149 19.52 24.72 -0.74
C PHE A 149 18.32 24.84 0.18
N ARG A 150 18.50 24.37 1.42
CA ARG A 150 17.43 24.35 2.42
C ARG A 150 17.16 25.75 2.94
N LEU A 151 15.90 26.19 2.85
CA LEU A 151 15.47 27.53 3.25
C LEU A 151 15.10 27.60 4.73
N LEU A 152 14.43 26.57 5.26
CA LEU A 152 13.95 26.54 6.64
C LEU A 152 14.59 25.41 7.45
N ASN A 153 14.79 25.67 8.75
CA ASN A 153 15.17 24.68 9.75
C ASN A 153 13.96 23.87 10.27
N SER A 154 12.84 23.84 9.53
CA SER A 154 11.62 23.10 9.84
C SER A 154 11.16 22.33 8.60
N VAL A 155 10.39 21.26 8.84
CA VAL A 155 9.60 20.57 7.82
C VAL A 155 8.18 21.15 7.75
N GLY A 156 7.53 21.04 6.59
CA GLY A 156 6.17 21.52 6.35
C GLY A 156 5.81 21.64 4.87
N PHE A 157 4.56 22.00 4.60
CA PHE A 157 3.98 22.16 3.26
C PHE A 157 3.69 23.63 2.92
N ASP A 158 3.41 23.90 1.65
CA ASP A 158 2.76 25.13 1.18
C ASP A 158 3.46 26.45 1.58
N ALA A 159 4.79 26.45 1.70
CA ALA A 159 5.53 27.62 2.15
C ALA A 159 5.42 28.81 1.17
N LYS A 160 5.03 29.98 1.69
CA LYS A 160 4.88 31.24 0.94
C LYS A 160 5.57 32.41 1.64
N LEU A 161 6.38 33.16 0.88
CA LEU A 161 7.06 34.36 1.38
C LEU A 161 6.09 35.55 1.39
N SER A 162 6.07 36.29 2.50
CA SER A 162 5.30 37.53 2.61
C SER A 162 5.85 38.62 1.66
N PRO A 163 5.01 39.55 1.15
CA PRO A 163 5.47 40.57 0.20
C PRO A 163 6.57 41.49 0.74
N ASN A 164 6.60 41.74 2.05
CA ASN A 164 7.65 42.51 2.72
C ASN A 164 8.88 41.68 3.14
N LYS A 165 8.90 40.37 2.82
CA LYS A 165 9.97 39.41 3.11
C LYS A 165 10.30 39.27 4.60
N LYS A 166 9.37 39.61 5.49
CA LYS A 166 9.57 39.46 6.95
C LYS A 166 9.20 38.07 7.44
N PHE A 167 8.20 37.46 6.81
CA PHE A 167 7.62 36.20 7.24
C PHE A 167 7.52 35.18 6.12
N ILE A 168 7.57 33.90 6.50
CA ILE A 168 7.16 32.77 5.67
C ILE A 168 5.97 32.09 6.35
N ALA A 169 4.84 32.01 5.66
CA ALA A 169 3.69 31.22 6.11
C ALA A 169 3.77 29.82 5.51
N PHE A 170 3.48 28.78 6.29
CA PHE A 170 3.54 27.38 5.85
C PHE A 170 2.63 26.50 6.70
N THR A 171 2.44 25.25 6.30
CA THR A 171 1.54 24.30 6.96
C THR A 171 2.35 23.17 7.61
N ARG A 172 2.01 22.75 8.84
CA ARG A 172 2.57 21.54 9.50
C ARG A 172 1.45 20.57 9.88
N GLY A 173 1.74 19.27 9.95
CA GLY A 173 0.76 18.21 10.18
C GLY A 173 0.80 17.16 9.08
N SER A 174 0.39 15.92 9.39
CA SER A 174 0.67 14.76 8.53
C SER A 174 -0.56 14.04 8.00
N CYS A 175 -1.76 14.45 8.41
CA CYS A 175 -2.99 13.87 7.90
C CYS A 175 -3.17 14.21 6.41
N ARG A 176 -3.66 13.20 5.68
CA ARG A 176 -4.03 13.33 4.27
C ARG A 176 -5.13 14.36 4.09
N ILE A 177 -4.98 15.25 3.11
CA ILE A 177 -5.92 16.35 2.88
C ILE A 177 -7.29 15.85 2.40
N GLU A 178 -7.37 14.64 1.83
CA GLU A 178 -8.63 14.05 1.39
C GLU A 178 -9.54 13.69 2.57
N ARG A 179 -9.02 13.45 3.78
CA ARG A 179 -9.83 13.27 4.99
C ARG A 179 -10.30 14.63 5.53
N GLU A 180 -11.20 15.27 4.78
CA GLU A 180 -11.77 16.59 5.07
C GLU A 180 -12.40 16.66 6.47
N ALA A 181 -13.09 15.60 6.89
CA ALA A 181 -13.77 15.52 8.18
C ALA A 181 -12.88 15.01 9.33
N TYR A 182 -11.58 14.81 9.11
CA TYR A 182 -10.67 14.35 10.15
C TYR A 182 -10.58 15.37 11.30
N LYS A 183 -10.77 14.87 12.52
CA LYS A 183 -10.65 15.62 13.77
C LYS A 183 -9.71 14.87 14.69
N GLY A 184 -8.43 15.17 14.62
CA GLY A 184 -7.44 14.51 15.45
C GLY A 184 -6.08 15.19 15.38
N PRO A 185 -5.11 14.71 16.17
CA PRO A 185 -3.86 15.42 16.44
C PRO A 185 -2.88 15.52 15.26
N ALA A 186 -3.10 14.74 14.20
CA ALA A 186 -2.29 14.79 12.98
C ALA A 186 -2.81 15.81 11.96
N ASN A 187 -3.79 16.65 12.34
CA ASN A 187 -4.38 17.66 11.48
C ASN A 187 -3.32 18.68 11.05
N ARG A 188 -3.64 19.40 9.98
CA ARG A 188 -2.78 20.47 9.49
C ARG A 188 -3.11 21.79 10.14
N ASP A 189 -2.08 22.51 10.56
CA ASP A 189 -2.13 23.86 11.12
C ASP A 189 -1.19 24.80 10.38
N LEU A 190 -1.55 26.08 10.36
CA LEU A 190 -0.74 27.15 9.81
C LEU A 190 0.32 27.61 10.82
N TRP A 191 1.52 27.81 10.31
CA TRP A 191 2.67 28.33 11.02
C TRP A 191 3.27 29.52 10.28
N LEU A 192 3.88 30.41 11.04
CA LEU A 192 4.60 31.58 10.57
C LEU A 192 6.05 31.51 11.05
N TYR A 193 6.99 31.69 10.15
CA TYR A 193 8.40 31.89 10.48
C TYR A 193 8.77 33.36 10.33
N ASP A 194 9.18 34.00 11.41
CA ASP A 194 9.77 35.35 11.44
C ASP A 194 11.25 35.24 11.08
N ILE A 195 11.59 35.70 9.88
CA ILE A 195 12.93 35.58 9.31
C ILE A 195 13.95 36.39 10.12
N LYS A 196 13.57 37.56 10.62
CA LYS A 196 14.50 38.47 11.31
C LYS A 196 14.83 37.95 12.71
N ASN A 197 13.81 37.44 13.39
CA ASN A 197 13.93 37.03 14.79
C ASN A 197 14.21 35.52 14.96
N ASP A 198 14.33 34.76 13.87
CA ASP A 198 14.52 33.31 13.87
C ASP A 198 13.51 32.60 14.79
N LYS A 199 12.23 32.91 14.59
CA LYS A 199 11.13 32.48 15.48
C LYS A 199 9.98 31.87 14.69
N PHE A 200 9.50 30.73 15.17
CA PHE A 200 8.28 30.09 14.68
C PHE A 200 7.07 30.44 15.57
N ILE A 201 5.93 30.72 14.94
CA ILE A 201 4.66 31.09 15.58
C ILE A 201 3.56 30.24 14.97
N GLN A 202 2.85 29.45 15.78
CA GLN A 202 1.67 28.73 15.33
C GLN A 202 0.48 29.70 15.22
N LEU A 203 -0.17 29.76 14.07
CA LEU A 203 -1.28 30.69 13.78
C LEU A 203 -2.66 30.05 14.03
N THR A 204 -2.78 28.73 13.84
CA THR A 204 -4.02 27.98 14.02
C THR A 204 -3.83 26.78 14.95
N THR A 205 -4.91 26.42 15.63
CA THR A 205 -4.99 25.27 16.56
C THR A 205 -6.35 24.58 16.40
N PHE A 206 -6.95 24.66 15.23
CA PHE A 206 -8.28 24.10 14.98
C PHE A 206 -8.18 22.58 14.95
N GLU A 207 -9.07 21.85 15.61
CA GLU A 207 -9.10 20.37 15.61
C GLU A 207 -9.61 19.79 14.26
N GLY A 208 -9.09 20.31 13.16
CA GLY A 208 -9.38 19.93 11.79
C GLY A 208 -8.34 20.56 10.86
N GLN A 209 -8.54 20.45 9.56
CA GLN A 209 -7.52 20.76 8.56
C GLN A 209 -7.51 22.25 8.19
N ASP A 210 -6.40 22.95 8.43
CA ASP A 210 -6.06 24.30 7.96
C ASP A 210 -4.80 24.23 7.08
N LEU A 211 -4.88 24.62 5.80
CA LEU A 211 -3.80 24.41 4.80
C LEU A 211 -3.77 25.47 3.67
N SER A 212 -2.73 25.41 2.83
CA SER A 212 -2.54 26.29 1.65
C SER A 212 -2.63 27.80 1.94
N PRO A 213 -1.81 28.37 2.86
CA PRO A 213 -1.81 29.81 3.12
C PRO A 213 -1.37 30.62 1.88
N GLN A 214 -2.03 31.74 1.62
CA GLN A 214 -1.71 32.70 0.55
C GLN A 214 -1.75 34.12 1.11
N TRP A 215 -0.74 34.94 0.80
CA TRP A 215 -0.68 36.33 1.22
C TRP A 215 -1.49 37.23 0.30
N ALA A 216 -2.42 37.99 0.85
CA ALA A 216 -3.07 39.10 0.11
C ALA A 216 -2.21 40.36 0.14
N ASN A 217 -1.52 40.59 1.25
CA ASN A 217 -0.65 41.74 1.50
C ASN A 217 0.31 41.39 2.65
N ASN A 218 0.90 42.38 3.32
CA ASN A 218 1.88 42.18 4.39
C ASN A 218 1.34 41.59 5.70
N ASN A 219 0.02 41.57 5.90
CA ASN A 219 -0.58 41.19 7.18
C ASN A 219 -1.82 40.28 7.05
N THR A 220 -2.32 40.03 5.84
CA THR A 220 -3.54 39.26 5.61
C THR A 220 -3.21 37.95 4.90
N ILE A 221 -3.67 36.84 5.48
CA ILE A 221 -3.50 35.48 4.95
C ILE A 221 -4.87 34.87 4.66
N TYR A 222 -5.05 34.36 3.44
CA TYR A 222 -6.16 33.50 3.05
C TYR A 222 -5.71 32.05 3.00
N PHE A 223 -6.57 31.12 3.41
CA PHE A 223 -6.22 29.70 3.51
C PHE A 223 -7.44 28.81 3.36
N GLN A 224 -7.22 27.53 3.06
CA GLN A 224 -8.28 26.53 2.99
C GLN A 224 -8.49 25.92 4.38
N SER A 225 -9.75 25.84 4.83
CA SER A 225 -10.10 25.25 6.12
C SER A 225 -11.40 24.47 6.07
N ALA A 226 -11.44 23.34 6.78
CA ALA A 226 -12.64 22.51 6.96
C ALA A 226 -13.55 23.00 8.11
N ARG A 227 -13.22 24.12 8.77
CA ARG A 227 -13.96 24.62 9.95
C ARG A 227 -15.43 24.94 9.72
N SER A 228 -15.84 25.19 8.49
CA SER A 228 -17.24 25.41 8.10
C SER A 228 -17.97 24.12 7.68
N GLY A 229 -17.40 22.95 7.96
CA GLY A 229 -17.94 21.62 7.66
C GLY A 229 -17.48 21.06 6.31
N LYS A 230 -17.22 21.93 5.34
CA LYS A 230 -16.55 21.64 4.06
C LYS A 230 -15.38 22.57 3.87
N TYR A 231 -14.37 22.14 3.12
CA TYR A 231 -13.25 22.98 2.77
C TYR A 231 -13.73 24.24 2.07
N ASN A 232 -13.39 25.38 2.65
CA ASN A 232 -13.69 26.71 2.15
C ASN A 232 -12.50 27.64 2.37
N VAL A 233 -12.48 28.76 1.64
CA VAL A 233 -11.51 29.83 1.84
C VAL A 233 -11.87 30.62 3.11
N HIS A 234 -10.87 30.81 3.95
CA HIS A 234 -10.94 31.55 5.20
C HIS A 234 -9.82 32.60 5.25
N LYS A 235 -9.99 33.60 6.12
CA LYS A 235 -9.06 34.72 6.29
C LYS A 235 -8.63 34.83 7.74
N LEU A 236 -7.35 35.18 7.95
CA LEU A 236 -6.83 35.72 9.20
C LEU A 236 -5.92 36.92 8.96
N THR A 237 -5.71 37.71 10.01
CA THR A 237 -4.88 38.92 9.99
C THR A 237 -3.83 38.83 11.10
N ILE A 238 -2.60 39.31 10.84
CA ILE A 238 -1.49 39.34 11.80
C ILE A 238 -1.00 40.76 12.09
N ASP A 239 -0.37 40.97 13.25
CA ASP A 239 0.34 42.21 13.58
C ASP A 239 1.78 42.22 13.01
N ASN A 240 2.51 43.31 13.24
CA ASN A 240 3.91 43.45 12.83
C ASN A 240 4.87 42.46 13.51
N SER A 241 4.45 41.80 14.59
CA SER A 241 5.20 40.79 15.33
C SER A 241 4.81 39.36 14.92
N GLY A 242 3.89 39.21 13.97
CA GLY A 242 3.41 37.92 13.48
C GLY A 242 2.28 37.29 14.29
N ASN A 243 1.73 37.97 15.31
CA ASN A 243 0.64 37.43 16.11
C ASN A 243 -0.71 37.66 15.43
N LYS A 244 -1.61 36.69 15.50
CA LYS A 244 -3.00 36.80 15.01
C LYS A 244 -3.74 37.93 15.77
N THR A 245 -4.37 38.85 15.04
CA THR A 245 -5.06 40.03 15.63
C THR A 245 -6.58 39.93 15.65
N GLU A 246 -7.16 39.08 14.82
CA GLU A 246 -8.61 38.97 14.63
C GLU A 246 -9.04 37.49 14.58
N GLU A 247 -10.35 37.27 14.76
CA GLU A 247 -10.92 35.95 14.57
C GLU A 247 -10.97 35.54 13.09
N ILE A 248 -10.83 34.24 12.88
CA ILE A 248 -10.80 33.67 11.53
C ILE A 248 -12.19 33.81 10.89
N THR A 249 -12.24 34.38 9.69
CA THR A 249 -13.50 34.66 8.98
C THR A 249 -13.64 33.78 7.74
N GLN A 250 -14.82 33.16 7.56
CA GLN A 250 -15.16 32.43 6.33
C GLN A 250 -15.43 33.39 5.15
N ILE A 251 -14.88 33.06 3.98
CA ILE A 251 -14.91 33.90 2.77
C ILE A 251 -15.73 33.24 1.66
N SER A 252 -15.54 31.95 1.39
CA SER A 252 -16.37 31.18 0.45
C SER A 252 -17.38 30.29 1.19
N ASP A 253 -18.47 29.90 0.52
CA ASP A 253 -19.53 29.08 1.12
C ASP A 253 -19.99 27.91 0.24
N LEU A 254 -19.06 27.02 -0.08
CA LEU A 254 -19.33 25.75 -0.75
C LEU A 254 -19.98 24.75 0.22
N LYS A 255 -21.16 24.23 -0.13
CA LYS A 255 -21.95 23.31 0.72
C LYS A 255 -21.95 21.86 0.25
N ASP A 256 -22.12 21.63 -1.06
CA ASP A 256 -22.30 20.28 -1.61
C ASP A 256 -20.98 19.51 -1.67
N MET A 257 -19.92 20.20 -2.13
CA MET A 257 -18.58 19.66 -2.27
C MET A 257 -17.57 20.70 -1.80
N GLY A 258 -16.60 20.27 -1.00
CA GLY A 258 -15.56 21.15 -0.50
C GLY A 258 -14.55 21.53 -1.58
N LEU A 259 -13.81 22.60 -1.30
CA LEU A 259 -12.69 23.08 -2.10
C LEU A 259 -11.63 21.99 -2.29
N TYR A 260 -11.22 21.76 -3.54
CA TYR A 260 -10.11 20.89 -3.88
C TYR A 260 -8.79 21.65 -3.87
N SER A 261 -8.80 22.89 -4.36
CA SER A 261 -7.67 23.82 -4.35
C SER A 261 -8.14 25.24 -4.67
N PHE A 262 -7.34 26.24 -4.28
CA PHE A 262 -7.53 27.64 -4.69
C PHE A 262 -6.19 28.36 -4.86
N SER A 263 -6.23 29.50 -5.55
CA SER A 263 -5.09 30.40 -5.69
C SER A 263 -5.56 31.86 -5.68
N LEU A 264 -4.85 32.71 -4.95
CA LEU A 264 -5.12 34.14 -4.79
C LEU A 264 -4.19 34.94 -5.71
N SER A 265 -4.69 35.99 -6.37
CA SER A 265 -3.84 36.93 -7.11
C SER A 265 -2.89 37.69 -6.18
N LYS A 266 -1.70 38.04 -6.67
CA LYS A 266 -0.68 38.75 -5.87
C LYS A 266 -1.11 40.17 -5.46
N ASN A 267 -2.10 40.76 -6.13
CA ASN A 267 -2.74 42.02 -5.71
C ASN A 267 -3.73 41.84 -4.52
N GLY A 268 -4.04 40.61 -4.13
CA GLY A 268 -4.86 40.28 -2.96
C GLY A 268 -6.37 40.44 -3.11
N THR A 269 -6.90 40.63 -4.32
CA THR A 269 -8.33 40.96 -4.54
C THR A 269 -9.20 39.78 -4.96
N ASP A 270 -8.65 38.88 -5.78
CA ASP A 270 -9.42 37.81 -6.43
C ASP A 270 -8.75 36.45 -6.24
N ALA A 271 -9.56 35.42 -6.13
CA ALA A 271 -9.13 34.04 -6.01
C ALA A 271 -9.84 33.16 -7.02
N VAL A 272 -9.12 32.19 -7.57
CA VAL A 272 -9.69 31.11 -8.38
C VAL A 272 -9.80 29.85 -7.52
N MET A 273 -10.93 29.15 -7.59
CA MET A 273 -11.24 27.99 -6.74
C MET A 273 -11.76 26.81 -7.58
N VAL A 274 -11.34 25.58 -7.25
CA VAL A 274 -11.88 24.34 -7.84
C VAL A 274 -12.65 23.55 -6.80
N SER A 275 -13.86 23.10 -7.19
CA SER A 275 -14.67 22.15 -6.42
C SER A 275 -15.34 21.18 -7.39
N GLY A 276 -14.97 19.89 -7.33
CA GLY A 276 -15.40 18.90 -8.31
C GLY A 276 -14.82 19.22 -9.69
N ASP A 277 -15.70 19.38 -10.68
CA ASP A 277 -15.39 19.82 -12.05
C ASP A 277 -15.76 21.30 -12.29
N LYS A 278 -16.01 22.07 -11.23
CA LYS A 278 -16.41 23.48 -11.31
C LYS A 278 -15.26 24.39 -10.93
N LEU A 279 -15.05 25.42 -11.77
CA LEU A 279 -14.13 26.52 -11.52
C LEU A 279 -14.92 27.76 -11.09
N TRP A 280 -14.43 28.48 -10.10
CA TRP A 280 -15.07 29.68 -9.56
C TRP A 280 -14.08 30.82 -9.46
N LEU A 281 -14.52 32.04 -9.78
CA LEU A 281 -13.85 33.28 -9.45
C LEU A 281 -14.49 33.88 -8.20
N LEU A 282 -13.69 34.12 -7.17
CA LEU A 282 -14.09 34.70 -5.90
C LEU A 282 -13.41 36.06 -5.74
N ASN A 283 -14.19 37.11 -5.55
CA ASN A 283 -13.65 38.36 -5.03
C ASN A 283 -13.61 38.27 -3.49
N VAL A 284 -12.42 38.32 -2.90
CA VAL A 284 -12.24 37.97 -1.48
C VAL A 284 -12.68 39.07 -0.50
N GLU A 285 -12.85 40.30 -0.98
CA GLU A 285 -13.35 41.42 -0.20
C GLU A 285 -14.88 41.43 -0.13
N THR A 286 -15.54 41.32 -1.29
CA THR A 286 -17.01 41.32 -1.39
C THR A 286 -17.64 39.95 -1.13
N LYS A 287 -16.82 38.88 -1.09
CA LYS A 287 -17.24 37.47 -1.02
C LYS A 287 -18.07 37.00 -2.22
N LYS A 288 -18.15 37.81 -3.28
CA LYS A 288 -18.90 37.46 -4.49
C LYS A 288 -18.20 36.33 -5.23
N THR A 289 -18.93 35.26 -5.48
CA THR A 289 -18.44 34.08 -6.22
C THR A 289 -19.17 33.96 -7.56
N ILE A 290 -18.44 33.77 -8.65
CA ILE A 290 -18.96 33.65 -10.02
C ILE A 290 -18.45 32.33 -10.62
N PRO A 291 -19.31 31.45 -11.15
CA PRO A 291 -18.86 30.26 -11.87
C PRO A 291 -18.17 30.66 -13.17
N LEU A 292 -17.00 30.07 -13.44
CA LEU A 292 -16.27 30.23 -14.70
C LEU A 292 -16.53 29.01 -15.58
N LYS A 293 -16.94 29.28 -16.82
CA LYS A 293 -17.05 28.25 -17.86
C LYS A 293 -15.83 28.34 -18.77
N ILE A 294 -15.14 27.22 -18.95
CA ILE A 294 -14.03 27.10 -19.89
C ILE A 294 -14.42 26.04 -20.91
N GLU A 295 -14.44 26.44 -22.18
CA GLU A 295 -14.65 25.52 -23.30
C GLU A 295 -13.29 25.06 -23.81
N ILE A 296 -12.96 23.79 -23.59
CA ILE A 296 -11.72 23.18 -24.06
C ILE A 296 -12.05 22.21 -25.18
N SER A 297 -11.57 22.52 -26.39
CA SER A 297 -11.57 21.61 -27.53
C SER A 297 -10.18 20.97 -27.63
N SER A 298 -10.00 19.80 -27.03
CA SER A 298 -8.74 19.03 -27.04
C SER A 298 -8.94 17.63 -27.61
N ASP A 299 -7.89 17.08 -28.21
CA ASP A 299 -7.84 15.66 -28.58
C ASP A 299 -7.61 14.76 -27.34
N TYR A 300 -7.60 13.45 -27.52
CA TYR A 300 -7.17 12.51 -26.49
C TYR A 300 -5.67 12.68 -26.19
N ARG A 301 -5.31 12.66 -24.91
CA ARG A 301 -3.89 12.65 -24.50
C ARG A 301 -3.19 11.37 -24.96
N PHE A 302 -3.86 10.25 -24.79
CA PHE A 302 -3.42 8.92 -25.18
C PHE A 302 -4.58 8.21 -25.87
N ASP A 303 -4.29 7.25 -26.76
CA ASP A 303 -5.32 6.55 -27.54
C ASP A 303 -6.40 5.94 -26.62
N PRO A 304 -7.70 6.17 -26.85
CA PRO A 304 -8.74 5.63 -25.98
C PRO A 304 -8.79 4.09 -26.02
N VAL A 305 -8.33 3.49 -27.12
CA VAL A 305 -8.25 2.04 -27.32
C VAL A 305 -6.85 1.67 -27.83
N GLU A 306 -6.17 0.74 -27.16
CA GLU A 306 -4.86 0.23 -27.58
C GLU A 306 -4.88 -1.28 -27.79
N ARG A 307 -4.35 -1.74 -28.91
CA ARG A 307 -4.07 -3.17 -29.14
C ARG A 307 -2.77 -3.58 -28.45
N LYS A 308 -2.85 -4.39 -27.41
CA LYS A 308 -1.68 -4.92 -26.71
C LYS A 308 -1.45 -6.40 -26.98
N THR A 309 -0.18 -6.78 -26.95
CA THR A 309 0.27 -8.17 -27.05
C THR A 309 1.00 -8.55 -25.76
N TYR A 310 0.50 -9.57 -25.08
CA TYR A 310 1.08 -10.10 -23.85
C TYR A 310 1.71 -11.47 -24.11
N THR A 311 2.96 -11.61 -23.67
CA THR A 311 3.70 -12.90 -23.60
C THR A 311 4.07 -13.26 -22.15
N ASN A 312 3.55 -12.47 -21.22
CA ASN A 312 3.65 -12.59 -19.76
C ASN A 312 2.34 -12.03 -19.15
N ASN A 313 2.31 -11.76 -17.84
CA ASN A 313 1.13 -11.27 -17.09
C ASN A 313 -0.09 -12.22 -17.08
N ALA A 314 0.09 -13.51 -17.32
CA ALA A 314 -0.91 -14.49 -16.91
C ALA A 314 -1.03 -14.49 -15.38
N SER A 315 -2.26 -14.48 -14.89
CA SER A 315 -2.60 -14.49 -13.46
C SER A 315 -3.20 -15.83 -13.02
N GLU A 316 -3.84 -16.55 -13.94
CA GLU A 316 -4.36 -17.90 -13.73
C GLU A 316 -4.09 -18.78 -14.97
N ILE A 317 -3.95 -20.08 -14.74
CA ILE A 317 -3.86 -21.15 -15.73
C ILE A 317 -4.71 -22.33 -15.25
N GLU A 318 -5.58 -22.83 -16.12
CA GLU A 318 -6.38 -24.03 -15.87
C GLU A 318 -6.34 -24.97 -17.09
N VAL A 319 -5.96 -26.22 -16.85
CA VAL A 319 -5.71 -27.22 -17.90
C VAL A 319 -6.98 -28.02 -18.22
N SER A 320 -7.26 -28.23 -19.51
CA SER A 320 -8.43 -29.01 -19.94
C SER A 320 -8.34 -30.48 -19.48
N PRO A 321 -9.48 -31.18 -19.28
CA PRO A 321 -9.48 -32.56 -18.81
C PRO A 321 -8.66 -33.53 -19.67
N ASN A 322 -8.63 -33.35 -20.99
CA ASN A 322 -7.78 -34.15 -21.87
C ASN A 322 -6.29 -33.73 -21.91
N GLY A 323 -5.92 -32.64 -21.23
CA GLY A 323 -4.57 -32.08 -21.16
C GLY A 323 -4.08 -31.35 -22.41
N LYS A 324 -4.92 -31.18 -23.45
CA LYS A 324 -4.52 -30.59 -24.73
C LYS A 324 -4.56 -29.06 -24.74
N LEU A 325 -5.44 -28.45 -23.95
CA LEU A 325 -5.63 -27.00 -23.89
C LEU A 325 -5.32 -26.46 -22.49
N SER A 326 -4.99 -25.18 -22.42
CA SER A 326 -5.04 -24.39 -21.20
C SER A 326 -5.88 -23.15 -21.42
N ALA A 327 -6.67 -22.78 -20.42
CA ALA A 327 -7.28 -21.47 -20.28
C ALA A 327 -6.36 -20.60 -19.40
N LEU A 328 -6.19 -19.34 -19.78
CA LEU A 328 -5.33 -18.36 -19.10
C LEU A 328 -6.15 -17.11 -18.79
N VAL A 329 -5.97 -16.54 -17.60
CA VAL A 329 -6.50 -15.20 -17.28
C VAL A 329 -5.41 -14.17 -17.42
N ILE A 330 -5.57 -13.22 -18.34
CA ILE A 330 -4.64 -12.12 -18.59
C ILE A 330 -5.46 -10.84 -18.53
N ARG A 331 -5.13 -9.97 -17.56
CA ARG A 331 -5.79 -8.66 -17.37
C ARG A 331 -7.34 -8.75 -17.35
N GLY A 332 -7.88 -9.75 -16.65
CA GLY A 332 -9.32 -9.96 -16.52
C GLY A 332 -10.00 -10.58 -17.75
N GLU A 333 -9.25 -11.04 -18.75
CA GLU A 333 -9.78 -11.72 -19.92
C GLU A 333 -9.27 -13.16 -20.04
N ILE A 334 -10.08 -14.03 -20.66
CA ILE A 334 -9.83 -15.46 -20.79
C ILE A 334 -9.28 -15.78 -22.18
N PHE A 335 -8.10 -16.38 -22.19
CA PHE A 335 -7.43 -16.86 -23.41
C PHE A 335 -7.31 -18.37 -23.41
N ILE A 336 -7.53 -19.00 -24.56
CA ILE A 336 -7.31 -20.44 -24.74
C ILE A 336 -6.06 -20.68 -25.59
N THR A 337 -5.22 -21.62 -25.17
CA THR A 337 -4.01 -22.02 -25.90
C THR A 337 -3.80 -23.54 -25.91
N GLU A 338 -3.01 -24.04 -26.85
CA GLU A 338 -2.58 -25.44 -26.89
C GLU A 338 -1.44 -25.67 -25.89
N ASN A 339 -1.41 -26.83 -25.24
CA ASN A 339 -0.33 -27.24 -24.33
C ASN A 339 0.91 -27.74 -25.07
N ASP A 340 1.46 -26.90 -25.95
CA ASP A 340 2.60 -27.17 -26.82
C ASP A 340 3.77 -26.21 -26.49
N THR A 341 4.98 -26.76 -26.39
CA THR A 341 6.18 -25.98 -26.02
C THR A 341 6.74 -25.14 -27.17
N LYS A 342 6.24 -25.33 -28.40
CA LYS A 342 6.69 -24.65 -29.62
C LYS A 342 5.65 -23.72 -30.23
N LYS A 343 4.38 -23.81 -29.82
CA LYS A 343 3.30 -22.96 -30.33
C LYS A 343 2.89 -21.95 -29.27
N SER A 344 2.72 -20.70 -29.68
CA SER A 344 2.33 -19.61 -28.78
C SER A 344 0.95 -19.02 -29.10
N ARG A 345 0.21 -19.58 -30.07
CA ARG A 345 -1.08 -19.03 -30.48
C ARG A 345 -2.07 -19.11 -29.31
N THR A 346 -2.78 -18.01 -29.09
CA THR A 346 -3.96 -17.98 -28.22
C THR A 346 -5.18 -17.51 -28.99
N ILE A 347 -6.36 -17.71 -28.41
CA ILE A 347 -7.59 -17.00 -28.79
C ILE A 347 -8.20 -16.38 -27.54
N ASN A 348 -8.72 -15.16 -27.65
CA ASN A 348 -9.52 -14.55 -26.59
C ASN A 348 -10.97 -15.02 -26.72
N VAL A 349 -11.53 -15.63 -25.69
CA VAL A 349 -12.90 -16.17 -25.69
C VAL A 349 -13.87 -15.36 -24.84
N SER A 350 -13.38 -14.43 -24.01
CA SER A 350 -14.19 -13.52 -23.20
C SER A 350 -14.51 -12.22 -23.95
N ASN A 351 -13.50 -11.62 -24.59
CA ASN A 351 -13.53 -10.33 -25.27
C ASN A 351 -14.38 -9.28 -24.55
N SER A 352 -13.95 -8.88 -23.34
CA SER A 352 -14.74 -7.97 -22.51
C SER A 352 -13.92 -7.10 -21.57
N PRO A 353 -14.37 -5.88 -21.23
CA PRO A 353 -13.64 -4.96 -20.34
C PRO A 353 -13.77 -5.29 -18.84
N TYR A 354 -14.47 -6.38 -18.51
CA TYR A 354 -14.82 -6.77 -17.14
C TYR A 354 -13.79 -7.75 -16.58
N ARG A 355 -13.86 -8.02 -15.28
CA ARG A 355 -12.95 -8.94 -14.64
C ARG A 355 -13.49 -10.36 -14.69
N ASP A 356 -12.98 -11.14 -15.62
CA ASP A 356 -13.14 -12.60 -15.66
C ASP A 356 -11.98 -13.29 -14.92
N PHE A 357 -12.31 -14.23 -14.03
CA PHE A 357 -11.34 -14.93 -13.18
C PHE A 357 -11.94 -16.23 -12.59
N ASP A 358 -11.19 -16.94 -11.75
CA ASP A 358 -11.57 -18.23 -11.16
C ASP A 358 -12.04 -19.25 -12.24
N ILE A 359 -11.20 -19.46 -13.25
CA ILE A 359 -11.50 -20.35 -14.39
C ILE A 359 -11.44 -21.84 -14.00
N ILE A 360 -12.43 -22.64 -14.42
CA ILE A 360 -12.47 -24.11 -14.22
C ILE A 360 -13.08 -24.84 -15.42
N TRP A 361 -12.50 -25.96 -15.85
CA TRP A 361 -13.07 -26.77 -16.94
C TRP A 361 -14.12 -27.77 -16.45
N LEU A 362 -15.35 -27.68 -16.98
CA LEU A 362 -16.37 -28.71 -16.76
C LEU A 362 -16.05 -29.97 -17.57
N ASN A 363 -15.79 -29.78 -18.86
CA ASN A 363 -15.42 -30.81 -19.82
C ASN A 363 -14.52 -30.19 -20.89
N ASP A 364 -14.13 -30.93 -21.92
CA ASP A 364 -13.23 -30.41 -22.97
C ASP A 364 -13.87 -29.35 -23.88
N GLU A 365 -15.17 -29.09 -23.74
CA GLU A 365 -15.98 -28.19 -24.59
C GLU A 365 -16.59 -27.00 -23.81
N THR A 366 -16.52 -27.02 -22.48
CA THR A 366 -17.21 -26.06 -21.60
C THR A 366 -16.30 -25.61 -20.47
N LEU A 367 -15.99 -24.31 -20.46
CA LEU A 367 -15.24 -23.65 -19.40
C LEU A 367 -16.20 -22.79 -18.55
N LEU A 368 -16.11 -22.90 -17.23
CA LEU A 368 -16.75 -21.99 -16.29
C LEU A 368 -15.77 -20.92 -15.82
N PHE A 369 -16.30 -19.77 -15.45
CA PHE A 369 -15.55 -18.68 -14.86
C PHE A 369 -16.47 -17.75 -14.06
N VAL A 370 -15.88 -16.94 -13.19
CA VAL A 370 -16.55 -15.84 -12.49
C VAL A 370 -16.35 -14.57 -13.29
N SER A 371 -17.40 -13.76 -13.43
CA SER A 371 -17.35 -12.45 -14.08
C SER A 371 -18.22 -11.45 -13.35
N ASP A 372 -17.78 -10.19 -13.33
CA ASP A 372 -18.53 -9.05 -12.78
C ASP A 372 -19.16 -8.17 -13.85
N ARG A 373 -19.38 -8.68 -15.06
CA ARG A 373 -20.08 -8.05 -16.19
C ARG A 373 -21.36 -7.29 -15.85
N ASN A 374 -22.07 -7.71 -14.80
CA ASN A 374 -23.31 -7.07 -14.33
C ASN A 374 -23.13 -6.25 -13.04
N GLY A 375 -21.90 -5.89 -12.70
CA GLY A 375 -21.50 -5.20 -11.45
C GLY A 375 -21.42 -6.10 -10.21
N ILE A 376 -21.77 -7.39 -10.35
CA ILE A 376 -21.76 -8.38 -9.27
C ILE A 376 -21.20 -9.68 -9.82
N ASN A 377 -20.23 -10.27 -9.12
CA ASN A 377 -19.62 -11.55 -9.48
C ASN A 377 -20.68 -12.65 -9.63
N ASN A 378 -20.77 -13.24 -10.81
CA ASN A 378 -21.64 -14.36 -11.11
C ASN A 378 -20.86 -15.42 -11.89
N LEU A 379 -21.39 -16.64 -11.92
CA LEU A 379 -20.83 -17.71 -12.73
C LEU A 379 -21.35 -17.63 -14.17
N TYR A 380 -20.42 -17.86 -15.09
CA TYR A 380 -20.65 -17.89 -16.53
C TYR A 380 -20.01 -19.14 -17.11
N THR A 381 -20.52 -19.57 -18.26
CA THR A 381 -19.92 -20.60 -19.10
C THR A 381 -19.51 -20.00 -20.43
N VAL A 382 -18.40 -20.45 -21.01
CA VAL A 382 -18.07 -20.25 -22.43
C VAL A 382 -17.97 -21.59 -23.15
N THR A 383 -18.67 -21.69 -24.29
CA THR A 383 -18.69 -22.87 -25.17
C THR A 383 -18.56 -22.45 -26.62
N SER A 384 -18.29 -23.40 -27.52
CA SER A 384 -18.45 -23.14 -28.95
C SER A 384 -19.93 -23.07 -29.33
N SER A 385 -20.32 -21.99 -30.01
CA SER A 385 -21.64 -21.85 -30.64
C SER A 385 -21.68 -22.36 -32.08
N ASP A 386 -20.57 -22.91 -32.57
CA ASP A 386 -20.53 -23.61 -33.85
C ASP A 386 -21.18 -25.01 -33.73
N LYS A 387 -22.00 -25.35 -34.72
CA LYS A 387 -22.69 -26.65 -34.78
C LYS A 387 -21.76 -27.77 -35.25
N THR A 388 -20.70 -27.45 -36.02
CA THR A 388 -19.81 -28.45 -36.62
C THR A 388 -18.46 -28.56 -35.92
N ASN A 389 -18.04 -27.54 -35.16
CA ASN A 389 -16.77 -27.54 -34.44
C ASN A 389 -16.95 -27.19 -32.96
N LYS A 390 -16.93 -28.21 -32.10
CA LYS A 390 -17.09 -28.05 -30.63
C LYS A 390 -15.83 -27.66 -29.88
N ASN A 391 -14.66 -27.72 -30.52
CA ASN A 391 -13.40 -27.36 -29.88
C ASN A 391 -13.32 -25.83 -29.71
N ILE A 392 -13.31 -25.36 -28.46
CA ILE A 392 -13.28 -23.92 -28.14
C ILE A 392 -12.09 -23.21 -28.82
N PHE A 393 -10.90 -23.82 -28.89
CA PHE A 393 -9.69 -23.20 -29.44
C PHE A 393 -9.71 -23.01 -30.96
N THR A 394 -10.32 -23.94 -31.69
CA THR A 394 -10.40 -23.89 -33.16
C THR A 394 -11.72 -23.32 -33.67
N SER A 395 -12.73 -23.19 -32.80
CA SER A 395 -13.98 -22.55 -33.15
C SER A 395 -13.81 -21.05 -33.37
N LEU A 396 -14.54 -20.52 -34.36
CA LEU A 396 -14.60 -19.09 -34.67
C LEU A 396 -15.82 -18.39 -34.04
N LYS A 397 -16.67 -19.16 -33.34
CA LYS A 397 -17.88 -18.64 -32.70
C LYS A 397 -18.02 -19.23 -31.30
N HIS A 398 -18.15 -18.35 -30.31
CA HIS A 398 -18.31 -18.70 -28.91
C HIS A 398 -19.65 -18.20 -28.40
N SER A 399 -20.16 -18.81 -27.33
CA SER A 399 -21.31 -18.31 -26.59
C SER A 399 -20.95 -18.24 -25.12
N ILE A 400 -21.16 -17.06 -24.54
CA ILE A 400 -21.06 -16.83 -23.11
C ILE A 400 -22.47 -16.83 -22.53
N THR A 401 -22.71 -17.64 -21.52
CA THR A 401 -24.00 -17.73 -20.83
C THR A 401 -23.81 -17.52 -19.33
N GLN A 402 -24.57 -16.59 -18.76
CA GLN A 402 -24.64 -16.42 -17.31
C GLN A 402 -25.47 -17.56 -16.70
N ILE A 403 -24.90 -18.32 -15.77
CA ILE A 403 -25.57 -19.48 -15.15
C ILE A 403 -26.11 -19.20 -13.74
N THR A 404 -25.69 -18.11 -13.10
CA THR A 404 -26.23 -17.66 -11.79
C THR A 404 -26.75 -16.22 -11.88
N LYS A 405 -27.74 -15.85 -11.04
CA LYS A 405 -28.25 -14.48 -10.91
C LYS A 405 -28.22 -14.03 -9.46
N ASP A 406 -27.04 -14.12 -8.85
CA ASP A 406 -26.82 -13.79 -7.46
C ASP A 406 -26.63 -12.28 -7.24
N THR A 407 -27.04 -11.81 -6.07
CA THR A 407 -26.97 -10.39 -5.66
C THR A 407 -25.90 -10.11 -4.60
N GLU A 408 -25.35 -11.14 -3.95
CA GLU A 408 -24.29 -11.03 -2.94
C GLU A 408 -22.91 -11.22 -3.59
N GLY A 409 -22.84 -11.97 -4.68
CA GLY A 409 -21.66 -12.26 -5.48
C GLY A 409 -21.13 -13.66 -5.23
N ILE A 410 -20.66 -14.34 -6.28
CA ILE A 410 -20.09 -15.69 -6.23
C ILE A 410 -18.60 -15.67 -6.54
N THR A 411 -17.79 -16.43 -5.79
CA THR A 411 -16.33 -16.58 -6.01
C THR A 411 -15.84 -17.99 -5.68
N ASN A 412 -14.60 -18.31 -6.06
CA ASN A 412 -13.91 -19.57 -5.77
C ASN A 412 -14.69 -20.86 -6.11
N PRO A 413 -15.32 -20.98 -7.30
CA PRO A 413 -15.96 -22.23 -7.69
C PRO A 413 -14.96 -23.40 -7.75
N LYS A 414 -15.36 -24.55 -7.23
CA LYS A 414 -14.61 -25.82 -7.25
C LYS A 414 -15.52 -26.96 -7.64
N LEU A 415 -15.18 -27.65 -8.74
CA LEU A 415 -15.88 -28.85 -9.17
C LEU A 415 -15.51 -30.05 -8.32
N SER A 416 -16.51 -30.86 -8.00
CA SER A 416 -16.31 -32.21 -7.47
C SER A 416 -15.56 -33.10 -8.47
N PRO A 417 -14.80 -34.11 -8.03
CA PRO A 417 -14.06 -35.02 -8.93
C PRO A 417 -14.94 -35.71 -9.98
N ASN A 418 -16.19 -36.03 -9.65
CA ASN A 418 -17.14 -36.61 -10.59
C ASN A 418 -17.86 -35.58 -11.49
N LYS A 419 -17.61 -34.27 -11.27
CA LYS A 419 -18.13 -33.12 -12.02
C LYS A 419 -19.65 -32.96 -12.01
N LYS A 420 -20.33 -33.53 -11.02
CA LYS A 420 -21.80 -33.42 -10.84
C LYS A 420 -22.20 -32.38 -9.80
N LEU A 421 -21.26 -31.96 -8.97
CA LEU A 421 -21.44 -30.91 -7.96
C LEU A 421 -20.39 -29.81 -8.13
N VAL A 422 -20.76 -28.58 -7.79
CA VAL A 422 -19.87 -27.43 -7.67
C VAL A 422 -20.04 -26.81 -6.28
N ALA A 423 -18.92 -26.50 -5.63
CA ALA A 423 -18.89 -25.71 -4.40
C ALA A 423 -18.42 -24.30 -4.73
N TYR A 424 -19.00 -23.27 -4.11
CA TYR A 424 -18.56 -21.88 -4.29
C TYR A 424 -18.87 -21.02 -3.07
N ASN A 425 -18.13 -19.92 -2.95
CA ASN A 425 -18.41 -18.89 -1.95
C ASN A 425 -19.51 -17.96 -2.46
N LYS A 426 -20.43 -17.57 -1.58
CA LYS A 426 -21.48 -16.58 -1.87
C LYS A 426 -21.42 -15.45 -0.83
N GLY A 427 -21.38 -14.20 -1.30
CA GLY A 427 -21.22 -13.03 -0.44
C GLY A 427 -19.99 -13.13 0.46
N TYR A 428 -20.13 -12.63 1.69
CA TYR A 428 -19.14 -12.83 2.75
C TYR A 428 -19.67 -13.87 3.72
N GLY A 429 -18.97 -15.00 3.81
CA GLY A 429 -19.22 -16.01 4.83
C GLY A 429 -20.09 -17.21 4.47
N LYS A 430 -20.62 -17.30 3.24
CA LYS A 430 -21.40 -18.48 2.82
C LYS A 430 -20.63 -19.41 1.92
N LEU A 431 -20.75 -20.71 2.18
CA LEU A 431 -20.29 -21.79 1.30
C LEU A 431 -21.51 -22.56 0.78
N ILE A 432 -21.66 -22.61 -0.53
CA ILE A 432 -22.78 -23.26 -1.21
C ILE A 432 -22.26 -24.47 -1.97
N VAL A 433 -23.04 -25.56 -1.97
CA VAL A 433 -22.90 -26.69 -2.89
C VAL A 433 -24.12 -26.75 -3.78
N SER A 434 -23.90 -26.82 -5.09
CA SER A 434 -24.98 -26.92 -6.07
C SER A 434 -24.74 -28.08 -7.03
N SER A 435 -25.80 -28.75 -7.48
CA SER A 435 -25.67 -29.74 -8.56
C SER A 435 -25.44 -29.04 -9.88
N ILE A 436 -24.53 -29.55 -10.70
CA ILE A 436 -24.20 -29.00 -12.01
C ILE A 436 -24.37 -30.07 -13.10
N SER A 437 -25.05 -29.71 -14.19
CA SER A 437 -25.19 -30.58 -15.37
C SER A 437 -23.96 -30.47 -16.29
N GLU A 438 -23.82 -31.38 -17.26
CA GLU A 438 -22.72 -31.34 -18.24
C GLU A 438 -22.67 -30.06 -19.10
N ASN A 439 -23.80 -29.35 -19.20
CA ASN A 439 -23.92 -28.08 -19.91
C ASN A 439 -23.79 -26.86 -18.98
N GLY A 440 -23.48 -27.06 -17.71
CA GLY A 440 -23.25 -25.98 -16.73
C GLY A 440 -24.51 -25.45 -16.02
N ASN A 441 -25.67 -26.10 -16.17
CA ASN A 441 -26.89 -25.65 -15.49
C ASN A 441 -26.90 -26.10 -14.02
N LEU A 442 -27.28 -25.18 -13.12
CA LEU A 442 -27.46 -25.44 -11.69
C LEU A 442 -28.95 -25.73 -11.36
N ASN A 443 -29.21 -26.69 -10.46
CA ASN A 443 -30.60 -27.11 -10.15
C ASN A 443 -31.04 -26.85 -8.70
N TYR A 444 -30.17 -26.96 -7.70
CA TYR A 444 -30.50 -26.70 -6.30
C TYR A 444 -29.25 -26.32 -5.51
N ASP A 445 -29.42 -25.50 -4.47
CA ASP A 445 -28.34 -25.01 -3.63
C ASP A 445 -28.47 -25.56 -2.20
N ILE A 446 -27.38 -26.08 -1.66
CA ILE A 446 -27.22 -26.48 -0.27
C ILE A 446 -26.27 -25.47 0.37
N THR A 447 -26.75 -24.74 1.38
CA THR A 447 -25.89 -23.88 2.20
C THR A 447 -25.19 -24.74 3.25
N LEU A 448 -23.87 -24.89 3.11
CA LEU A 448 -23.03 -25.61 4.07
C LEU A 448 -22.59 -24.70 5.22
N LEU A 449 -22.24 -23.46 4.90
CA LEU A 449 -21.83 -22.47 5.90
C LEU A 449 -22.59 -21.17 5.66
N ASP A 450 -22.91 -20.50 6.76
CA ASP A 450 -23.45 -19.15 6.83
C ASP A 450 -22.84 -18.49 8.06
N GLY A 451 -21.65 -17.94 7.88
CA GLY A 451 -20.79 -17.43 8.95
C GLY A 451 -20.34 -15.99 8.72
N TRP A 452 -19.44 -15.51 9.58
CA TRP A 452 -18.91 -14.15 9.51
C TRP A 452 -17.74 -14.01 8.52
N ASP A 453 -16.94 -15.07 8.33
CA ASP A 453 -15.76 -15.10 7.46
C ASP A 453 -15.93 -16.09 6.32
N THR A 454 -15.32 -15.76 5.18
CA THR A 454 -15.43 -16.55 3.95
C THR A 454 -14.45 -17.71 3.98
N PRO A 455 -14.91 -18.98 3.83
CA PRO A 455 -14.01 -20.12 3.83
C PRO A 455 -13.04 -20.07 2.65
N SER A 456 -11.79 -20.44 2.94
CA SER A 456 -10.68 -20.45 2.01
C SER A 456 -10.22 -21.90 1.74
N GLY A 457 -9.41 -22.12 0.70
CA GLY A 457 -8.79 -23.43 0.46
C GLY A 457 -9.77 -24.60 0.24
N ILE A 458 -10.93 -24.34 -0.39
CA ILE A 458 -11.96 -25.35 -0.63
C ILE A 458 -11.41 -26.49 -1.48
N ALA A 459 -11.52 -27.73 -0.99
CA ALA A 459 -11.12 -28.93 -1.72
C ALA A 459 -12.13 -30.07 -1.51
N TRP A 460 -12.38 -30.83 -2.58
CA TRP A 460 -13.30 -31.97 -2.56
C TRP A 460 -12.57 -33.27 -2.22
N SER A 461 -13.24 -34.15 -1.46
CA SER A 461 -12.81 -35.53 -1.31
C SER A 461 -12.88 -36.30 -2.64
N PRO A 462 -12.04 -37.33 -2.85
CA PRO A 462 -12.02 -38.11 -4.09
C PRO A 462 -13.38 -38.72 -4.48
N ASP A 463 -14.19 -39.11 -3.50
CA ASP A 463 -15.54 -39.68 -3.68
C ASP A 463 -16.64 -38.63 -3.92
N SER A 464 -16.30 -37.33 -3.94
CA SER A 464 -17.22 -36.21 -4.12
C SER A 464 -18.29 -36.05 -3.02
N LYS A 465 -18.09 -36.65 -1.83
CA LYS A 465 -19.07 -36.61 -0.71
C LYS A 465 -18.73 -35.62 0.40
N TRP A 466 -17.48 -35.16 0.45
CA TRP A 466 -16.97 -34.29 1.50
C TRP A 466 -16.19 -33.11 0.91
N LEU A 467 -16.15 -32.03 1.68
CA LEU A 467 -15.36 -30.85 1.43
C LEU A 467 -14.43 -30.62 2.61
N SER A 468 -13.20 -30.18 2.32
CA SER A 468 -12.35 -29.51 3.29
C SER A 468 -12.25 -28.03 2.96
N TYR A 469 -12.10 -27.20 3.98
CA TYR A 469 -11.84 -25.77 3.84
C TYR A 469 -11.19 -25.24 5.11
N SER A 470 -10.57 -24.08 4.99
CA SER A 470 -10.04 -23.31 6.11
C SER A 470 -10.99 -22.17 6.46
N LEU A 471 -11.19 -21.90 7.74
CA LEU A 471 -12.12 -20.88 8.22
C LEU A 471 -11.59 -20.21 9.49
N SER A 472 -11.67 -18.88 9.54
CA SER A 472 -11.25 -18.11 10.72
C SER A 472 -12.33 -18.06 11.80
N ASP A 473 -11.89 -18.15 13.05
CA ASP A 473 -12.70 -17.76 14.21
C ASP A 473 -12.52 -16.26 14.56
N LEU A 474 -13.26 -15.76 15.55
CA LEU A 474 -13.15 -14.36 15.98
C LEU A 474 -11.81 -14.01 16.65
N TYR A 475 -10.99 -15.00 17.00
CA TYR A 475 -9.62 -14.82 17.45
C TYR A 475 -8.63 -14.75 16.28
N PHE A 476 -9.11 -14.90 15.05
CA PHE A 476 -8.30 -15.00 13.82
C PHE A 476 -7.35 -16.21 13.84
N ASN A 477 -7.77 -17.28 14.52
CA ASN A 477 -7.22 -18.61 14.27
C ASN A 477 -7.93 -19.16 13.04
N GLU A 478 -7.17 -19.57 12.03
CA GLU A 478 -7.72 -20.18 10.82
C GLU A 478 -7.50 -21.69 10.93
N GLU A 479 -8.57 -22.47 10.83
CA GLU A 479 -8.52 -23.91 11.10
C GLU A 479 -9.14 -24.71 9.95
N VAL A 480 -8.69 -25.96 9.78
CA VAL A 480 -9.16 -26.86 8.73
C VAL A 480 -10.37 -27.65 9.21
N TYR A 481 -11.45 -27.60 8.44
CA TYR A 481 -12.68 -28.35 8.68
C TYR A 481 -12.93 -29.37 7.59
N ILE A 482 -13.55 -30.49 7.95
CA ILE A 482 -14.22 -31.41 7.02
C ILE A 482 -15.73 -31.24 7.16
N HIS A 483 -16.43 -31.10 6.05
CA HIS A 483 -17.89 -30.98 6.02
C HIS A 483 -18.51 -31.87 4.94
N LYS A 484 -19.63 -32.53 5.25
CA LYS A 484 -20.32 -33.39 4.27
C LYS A 484 -21.08 -32.53 3.26
N ALA A 485 -20.92 -32.82 1.98
CA ALA A 485 -21.41 -31.97 0.90
C ALA A 485 -22.95 -31.85 0.82
N ASP A 486 -23.67 -32.79 1.43
CA ASP A 486 -25.14 -32.78 1.54
C ASP A 486 -25.64 -32.12 2.83
N ASN A 487 -24.75 -31.54 3.63
CA ASN A 487 -25.03 -30.94 4.95
C ASN A 487 -25.65 -31.89 5.99
N SER A 488 -25.60 -33.21 5.77
CA SER A 488 -26.21 -34.19 6.70
C SER A 488 -25.39 -34.44 7.97
N LYS A 489 -24.16 -33.92 8.04
CA LYS A 489 -23.29 -33.95 9.22
C LYS A 489 -22.65 -32.59 9.42
N LYS A 490 -22.66 -32.09 10.66
CA LYS A 490 -21.99 -30.84 11.05
C LYS A 490 -20.50 -30.84 10.70
N PRO A 491 -19.89 -29.67 10.44
CA PRO A 491 -18.47 -29.60 10.15
C PRO A 491 -17.63 -30.05 11.35
N VAL A 492 -16.52 -30.72 11.08
CA VAL A 492 -15.57 -31.21 12.09
C VAL A 492 -14.23 -30.53 11.88
N ASN A 493 -13.75 -29.81 12.90
CA ASN A 493 -12.40 -29.26 12.94
C ASN A 493 -11.38 -30.39 13.11
N ILE A 494 -10.44 -30.50 12.18
CA ILE A 494 -9.42 -31.57 12.18
C ILE A 494 -8.04 -31.07 12.63
N SER A 495 -7.82 -29.76 12.71
CA SER A 495 -6.54 -29.16 13.12
C SER A 495 -6.45 -28.93 14.63
N MET A 496 -7.51 -28.37 15.25
CA MET A 496 -7.59 -27.96 16.67
C MET A 496 -6.32 -27.25 17.17
N HIS A 497 -5.95 -26.14 16.51
CA HIS A 497 -4.67 -25.45 16.73
C HIS A 497 -4.85 -23.95 16.92
N PRO A 498 -4.22 -23.33 17.95
CA PRO A 498 -4.44 -21.92 18.30
C PRO A 498 -3.73 -20.90 17.37
N LYS A 499 -3.49 -21.26 16.09
CA LYS A 499 -2.94 -20.36 15.07
C LYS A 499 -3.57 -20.69 13.70
N SER A 500 -2.78 -20.67 12.62
CA SER A 500 -3.27 -20.72 11.24
C SER A 500 -2.90 -22.03 10.55
N ASP A 501 -3.91 -22.78 10.13
CA ASP A 501 -3.84 -24.02 9.36
C ASP A 501 -4.68 -23.86 8.06
N ILE A 502 -3.99 -23.80 6.91
CA ILE A 502 -4.55 -23.31 5.64
C ILE A 502 -4.34 -24.27 4.46
N GLY A 503 -5.18 -24.13 3.43
CA GLY A 503 -4.95 -24.72 2.11
C GLY A 503 -4.98 -26.24 2.09
N ALA A 504 -6.02 -26.84 2.68
CA ALA A 504 -6.17 -28.28 2.79
C ALA A 504 -6.36 -28.97 1.42
N ILE A 505 -5.68 -30.11 1.22
CA ILE A 505 -5.75 -30.94 0.00
C ILE A 505 -5.92 -32.41 0.39
N TRP A 506 -6.86 -33.10 -0.26
CA TRP A 506 -7.11 -34.52 -0.08
C TRP A 506 -6.12 -35.37 -0.88
N SER A 507 -5.61 -36.45 -0.30
CA SER A 507 -4.92 -37.49 -1.07
C SER A 507 -5.95 -38.28 -1.89
N LYS A 508 -5.57 -38.70 -3.11
CA LYS A 508 -6.48 -39.41 -4.04
C LYS A 508 -6.90 -40.79 -3.54
N ASP A 509 -6.05 -41.44 -2.76
CA ASP A 509 -6.35 -42.70 -2.07
C ASP A 509 -7.28 -42.53 -0.86
N GLY A 510 -7.60 -41.28 -0.48
CA GLY A 510 -8.48 -40.95 0.63
C GLY A 510 -7.94 -41.38 2.00
N SER A 511 -6.62 -41.49 2.15
CA SER A 511 -5.99 -41.81 3.43
C SER A 511 -5.64 -40.57 4.26
N LYS A 512 -5.41 -39.41 3.60
CA LYS A 512 -4.88 -38.20 4.23
C LYS A 512 -5.56 -36.93 3.76
N ILE A 513 -5.50 -35.90 4.60
CA ILE A 513 -5.62 -34.49 4.20
C ILE A 513 -4.35 -33.77 4.64
N ALA A 514 -3.65 -33.14 3.70
CA ALA A 514 -2.48 -32.31 3.99
C ALA A 514 -2.85 -30.82 3.95
N PHE A 515 -2.15 -29.99 4.71
CA PHE A 515 -2.37 -28.55 4.83
C PHE A 515 -1.07 -27.84 5.26
N SER A 516 -1.05 -26.50 5.19
CA SER A 516 0.08 -25.69 5.67
C SER A 516 -0.25 -25.13 7.05
N SER A 517 0.63 -25.25 8.03
CA SER A 517 0.35 -24.96 9.44
C SER A 517 1.43 -24.06 10.04
N ASN A 518 1.04 -22.94 10.65
CA ASN A 518 1.93 -22.07 11.42
C ASN A 518 2.11 -22.57 12.86
N ARG A 519 2.43 -23.86 13.03
CA ARG A 519 2.54 -24.50 14.34
C ARG A 519 3.90 -24.28 14.96
N ASN A 520 4.95 -24.49 14.17
CA ASN A 520 6.32 -24.48 14.65
C ASN A 520 7.06 -23.22 14.23
N ASN A 521 7.95 -22.74 15.11
CA ASN A 521 8.94 -21.70 14.82
C ASN A 521 8.42 -20.33 14.34
N GLY A 522 7.10 -20.17 14.18
CA GLY A 522 6.45 -18.94 13.73
C GLY A 522 6.37 -18.77 12.21
N ASP A 523 6.73 -19.81 11.44
CA ASP A 523 6.55 -19.92 9.99
C ASP A 523 5.56 -21.06 9.69
N HIS A 524 5.06 -21.12 8.45
CA HIS A 524 4.22 -22.24 8.01
C HIS A 524 5.07 -23.45 7.62
N ASP A 525 4.65 -24.63 8.04
CA ASP A 525 5.18 -25.92 7.61
C ASP A 525 4.09 -26.77 6.93
N VAL A 526 4.46 -27.81 6.19
CA VAL A 526 3.52 -28.79 5.64
C VAL A 526 3.23 -29.88 6.68
N TRP A 527 1.94 -30.10 6.93
CA TRP A 527 1.40 -31.12 7.83
C TRP A 527 0.34 -31.95 7.11
N PHE A 528 0.01 -33.12 7.66
CA PHE A 528 -1.17 -33.87 7.25
C PHE A 528 -1.84 -34.58 8.42
N VAL A 529 -3.08 -35.03 8.21
CA VAL A 529 -3.82 -35.87 9.15
C VAL A 529 -4.23 -37.18 8.49
N TRP A 530 -4.07 -38.30 9.20
CA TRP A 530 -4.64 -39.59 8.79
C TRP A 530 -6.16 -39.61 9.03
N LEU A 531 -6.93 -40.00 8.01
CA LEU A 531 -8.39 -40.07 8.12
C LEU A 531 -8.88 -41.35 8.81
N ARG A 532 -8.09 -42.43 8.72
CA ARG A 532 -8.41 -43.75 9.28
C ARG A 532 -7.47 -44.08 10.42
N LYS A 533 -8.02 -44.54 11.54
CA LYS A 533 -7.24 -44.94 12.72
C LYS A 533 -6.26 -46.07 12.40
N LYS A 534 -6.68 -47.07 11.61
CA LYS A 534 -5.82 -48.19 11.18
C LYS A 534 -4.57 -47.75 10.41
N ASP A 535 -4.63 -46.64 9.67
CA ASP A 535 -3.49 -46.16 8.88
C ASP A 535 -2.50 -45.43 9.81
N TRP A 536 -3.01 -44.66 10.78
CA TRP A 536 -2.20 -44.03 11.82
C TRP A 536 -1.51 -45.02 12.77
N GLU A 537 -2.14 -46.16 13.06
CA GLU A 537 -1.58 -47.20 13.96
C GLU A 537 -0.44 -48.01 13.31
N LYS A 538 -0.23 -47.90 11.99
CA LYS A 538 0.86 -48.58 11.30
C LYS A 538 2.21 -48.00 11.70
N THR A 539 3.13 -48.89 12.09
CA THR A 539 4.53 -48.54 12.31
C THR A 539 5.25 -48.26 11.00
N LYS A 540 6.45 -47.67 11.08
CA LYS A 540 7.32 -47.47 9.92
C LYS A 540 7.62 -48.79 9.19
N GLN A 541 7.84 -49.88 9.93
CA GLN A 541 8.09 -51.20 9.36
C GLN A 541 6.85 -51.72 8.62
N ASP A 542 5.65 -51.54 9.19
CA ASP A 542 4.40 -51.92 8.52
C ASP A 542 4.25 -51.19 7.18
N TRP A 543 4.60 -49.90 7.11
CA TRP A 543 4.55 -49.12 5.86
C TRP A 543 5.60 -49.58 4.83
N GLU A 544 6.81 -49.97 5.27
CA GLU A 544 7.85 -50.52 4.39
C GLU A 544 7.46 -51.91 3.85
N GLU A 545 6.92 -52.78 4.70
CA GLU A 545 6.45 -54.14 4.31
C GLU A 545 5.21 -54.08 3.41
N THR A 546 4.27 -53.15 3.66
CA THR A 546 3.11 -52.95 2.76
C THR A 546 3.58 -52.61 1.33
N THR A 547 4.72 -51.92 1.17
CA THR A 547 5.26 -51.59 -0.16
C THR A 547 5.97 -52.75 -0.86
N GLU A 548 6.37 -53.81 -0.15
CA GLU A 548 6.98 -55.01 -0.75
C GLU A 548 5.92 -56.01 -1.21
N ASP A 549 4.83 -56.18 -0.45
CA ASP A 549 3.73 -57.11 -0.78
C ASP A 549 2.83 -56.60 -1.92
N GLU A 550 2.84 -55.30 -2.22
CA GLU A 550 2.10 -54.70 -3.35
C GLU A 550 2.94 -54.51 -4.62
N LYS A 551 4.18 -55.03 -4.70
CA LYS A 551 4.93 -55.03 -5.97
C LYS A 551 4.18 -55.90 -7.00
N PRO A 552 3.79 -55.36 -8.17
CA PRO A 552 3.10 -56.15 -9.17
C PRO A 552 4.04 -57.27 -9.65
N LYS A 553 3.57 -58.52 -9.62
CA LYS A 553 4.15 -59.58 -10.44
C LYS A 553 4.09 -59.11 -11.89
N LYS A 554 5.26 -58.91 -12.51
CA LYS A 554 5.37 -58.79 -13.97
C LYS A 554 4.81 -60.07 -14.57
N ASP A 555 3.68 -59.94 -15.26
CA ASP A 555 3.26 -60.66 -16.48
C ASP A 555 1.75 -60.88 -16.48
N GLU A 556 1.01 -60.04 -17.21
CA GLU A 556 0.32 -60.40 -18.46
C GLU A 556 -0.57 -59.24 -18.93
N LYS A 557 -0.54 -59.00 -20.25
CA LYS A 557 -1.38 -58.04 -20.94
C LYS A 557 -2.82 -58.58 -20.98
N SER A 558 -3.76 -57.84 -20.41
CA SER A 558 -5.16 -57.86 -20.86
C SER A 558 -5.73 -56.44 -20.82
N GLU A 559 -6.00 -55.92 -22.01
CA GLU A 559 -6.81 -54.72 -22.23
C GLU A 559 -8.26 -55.00 -21.83
N GLU A 560 -8.74 -54.34 -20.78
CA GLU A 560 -10.16 -53.97 -20.66
C GLU A 560 -10.29 -52.77 -19.70
N LYS A 561 -10.67 -51.62 -20.26
CA LYS A 561 -10.99 -50.40 -19.50
C LYS A 561 -12.37 -50.55 -18.87
N THR A 562 -12.45 -51.14 -17.68
CA THR A 562 -13.56 -50.89 -16.75
C THR A 562 -13.11 -49.79 -15.79
N GLU A 563 -13.87 -48.68 -15.73
CA GLU A 563 -13.66 -47.61 -14.75
C GLU A 563 -13.71 -48.20 -13.34
N LYS A 564 -12.57 -48.22 -12.63
CA LYS A 564 -12.56 -48.54 -11.19
C LYS A 564 -13.46 -47.54 -10.48
N LYS A 565 -14.57 -48.02 -9.91
CA LYS A 565 -15.46 -47.25 -9.05
C LYS A 565 -14.67 -46.67 -7.88
N VAL A 566 -14.69 -45.35 -7.71
CA VAL A 566 -14.06 -44.69 -6.54
C VAL A 566 -14.76 -45.20 -5.28
N GLU A 567 -13.99 -45.79 -4.36
CA GLU A 567 -14.51 -46.27 -3.08
C GLU A 567 -14.91 -45.09 -2.18
N ASP A 568 -15.92 -45.31 -1.34
CA ASP A 568 -16.37 -44.31 -0.37
C ASP A 568 -15.25 -44.00 0.63
N ILE A 569 -15.01 -42.71 0.89
CA ILE A 569 -13.99 -42.31 1.87
C ILE A 569 -14.50 -42.62 3.28
N ILE A 570 -13.72 -43.44 3.99
CA ILE A 570 -13.94 -43.78 5.39
C ILE A 570 -13.15 -42.80 6.26
N ILE A 571 -13.87 -42.06 7.10
CA ILE A 571 -13.30 -41.10 8.06
C ILE A 571 -13.70 -41.54 9.46
N ASP A 572 -12.72 -41.85 10.28
CA ASP A 572 -12.90 -41.95 11.73
C ASP A 572 -12.73 -40.53 12.29
N PHE A 573 -13.70 -40.01 13.05
CA PHE A 573 -13.63 -38.64 13.57
C PHE A 573 -13.18 -38.58 15.03
N ASP A 574 -13.14 -39.72 15.71
CA ASP A 574 -12.79 -39.77 17.12
C ASP A 574 -11.31 -39.40 17.27
N ASP A 575 -11.03 -38.37 18.07
CA ASP A 575 -9.69 -37.82 18.31
C ASP A 575 -8.87 -37.55 17.05
N ILE A 576 -9.53 -37.16 15.95
CA ILE A 576 -8.88 -36.97 14.64
C ILE A 576 -7.66 -36.05 14.69
N HIS A 577 -7.72 -35.00 15.52
CA HIS A 577 -6.64 -34.04 15.71
C HIS A 577 -5.36 -34.67 16.30
N GLN A 578 -5.40 -35.85 16.92
CA GLN A 578 -4.21 -36.53 17.45
C GLN A 578 -3.40 -37.24 16.35
N ARG A 579 -3.95 -37.38 15.15
CA ARG A 579 -3.35 -38.14 14.04
C ARG A 579 -2.65 -37.26 13.01
N GLN A 580 -2.21 -36.09 13.46
CA GLN A 580 -1.50 -35.11 12.65
C GLN A 580 0.00 -35.40 12.65
N GLU A 581 0.63 -35.32 11.49
CA GLU A 581 2.06 -35.53 11.30
C GLU A 581 2.69 -34.37 10.53
N GLN A 582 3.88 -33.96 10.96
CA GLN A 582 4.69 -32.92 10.33
C GLN A 582 5.53 -33.52 9.21
N VAL A 583 5.54 -32.87 8.04
CA VAL A 583 6.32 -33.30 6.87
C VAL A 583 7.56 -32.44 6.66
N THR A 584 7.42 -31.12 6.84
CA THR A 584 8.51 -30.15 6.65
C THR A 584 8.74 -29.32 7.92
N SER A 585 9.90 -28.68 8.02
CA SER A 585 10.29 -27.87 9.19
C SER A 585 11.37 -26.83 8.84
N TYR A 586 11.49 -26.45 7.57
CA TYR A 586 12.51 -25.52 7.10
C TYR A 586 12.08 -24.06 7.37
N ASN A 587 13.06 -23.21 7.67
CA ASN A 587 12.82 -21.78 7.88
C ASN A 587 12.43 -21.08 6.57
N GLY A 588 11.57 -20.06 6.63
CA GLY A 588 11.20 -19.23 5.49
C GLY A 588 9.78 -19.44 4.95
N GLY A 589 8.99 -20.28 5.62
CA GLY A 589 7.58 -20.55 5.29
C GLY A 589 7.43 -21.49 4.10
N GLU A 590 6.62 -22.52 4.29
CA GLU A 590 6.44 -23.65 3.39
C GLU A 590 4.94 -23.88 3.19
N PHE A 591 4.51 -23.90 1.94
CA PHE A 591 3.08 -23.91 1.60
C PHE A 591 2.76 -25.05 0.65
N LEU A 592 1.87 -25.94 1.09
CA LEU A 592 1.37 -27.04 0.29
C LEU A 592 0.70 -26.54 -1.01
N ARG A 593 0.92 -27.26 -2.11
CA ARG A 593 0.35 -26.97 -3.43
C ARG A 593 -0.35 -28.15 -4.06
N ALA A 594 0.15 -29.37 -3.88
CA ALA A 594 -0.46 -30.57 -4.45
C ALA A 594 0.02 -31.85 -3.74
N ILE A 595 -0.68 -32.96 -4.00
CA ILE A 595 -0.33 -34.32 -3.56
C ILE A 595 -0.35 -35.22 -4.80
N SER A 596 0.60 -36.15 -4.92
CA SER A 596 0.66 -37.14 -6.01
C SER A 596 -0.50 -38.13 -5.97
N LYS A 597 -0.79 -38.75 -7.11
CA LYS A 597 -1.86 -39.75 -7.31
C LYS A 597 -1.87 -40.89 -6.30
N ASP A 598 -0.71 -41.36 -5.89
CA ASP A 598 -0.54 -42.45 -4.92
C ASP A 598 -0.59 -41.97 -3.46
N GLY A 599 -0.78 -40.68 -3.24
CA GLY A 599 -0.82 -40.07 -1.91
C GLY A 599 0.54 -40.02 -1.20
N LYS A 600 1.66 -40.31 -1.90
CA LYS A 600 2.98 -40.44 -1.29
C LYS A 600 3.81 -39.15 -1.28
N THR A 601 3.78 -38.39 -2.37
CA THR A 601 4.63 -37.21 -2.56
C THR A 601 3.80 -35.94 -2.46
N PHE A 602 4.26 -34.99 -1.65
CA PHE A 602 3.70 -33.66 -1.48
C PHE A 602 4.56 -32.65 -2.26
N TYR A 603 3.88 -31.71 -2.92
CA TYR A 603 4.49 -30.60 -3.62
C TYR A 603 4.21 -29.32 -2.85
N TYR A 604 5.25 -28.55 -2.55
CA TYR A 604 5.15 -27.35 -1.73
C TYR A 604 6.07 -26.24 -2.23
N THR A 605 5.76 -24.99 -1.91
CA THR A 605 6.60 -23.84 -2.23
C THR A 605 7.18 -23.20 -0.99
N THR A 606 8.42 -22.71 -1.07
CA THR A 606 9.03 -21.89 -0.01
C THR A 606 8.73 -20.40 -0.21
N GLY A 607 8.87 -19.60 0.85
CA GLY A 607 8.74 -18.14 0.80
C GLY A 607 7.30 -17.63 0.69
N ASN A 608 7.14 -16.30 0.62
CA ASN A 608 5.90 -15.55 0.35
C ASN A 608 4.89 -15.26 1.49
N SER A 609 5.06 -15.63 2.76
CA SER A 609 4.08 -15.20 3.83
C SER A 609 4.42 -15.57 5.30
N GLY A 610 5.70 -15.70 5.67
CA GLY A 610 6.11 -15.99 7.07
C GLY A 610 6.48 -14.77 7.92
N ARG A 611 7.09 -15.02 9.09
CA ARG A 611 7.86 -13.99 9.84
C ARG A 611 9.11 -13.51 9.07
N GLY A 612 9.48 -14.26 8.03
CA GLY A 612 10.69 -14.06 7.25
C GLY A 612 10.81 -12.72 6.50
N ASN A 613 12.06 -12.34 6.29
CA ASN A 613 12.50 -11.26 5.40
C ASN A 613 11.88 -11.43 3.99
N PRO A 614 11.28 -10.40 3.37
CA PRO A 614 10.79 -10.45 1.97
C PRO A 614 11.85 -10.87 0.93
N ASP A 615 13.14 -10.90 1.29
CA ASP A 615 14.25 -11.33 0.42
C ASP A 615 14.49 -12.85 0.37
N VAL A 616 13.62 -13.69 0.94
CA VAL A 616 13.77 -15.16 0.85
C VAL A 616 13.39 -15.67 -0.55
N ASP A 617 14.21 -16.56 -1.10
CA ASP A 617 13.94 -17.21 -2.38
C ASP A 617 12.70 -18.13 -2.31
N SER A 618 11.86 -18.07 -3.33
CA SER A 618 10.64 -18.88 -3.44
C SER A 618 10.73 -19.82 -4.64
N ASP A 619 10.69 -21.13 -4.35
CA ASP A 619 10.79 -22.20 -5.34
C ASP A 619 9.84 -23.36 -5.01
N LEU A 620 9.57 -24.24 -5.98
CA LEU A 620 8.73 -25.43 -5.85
C LEU A 620 9.60 -26.65 -5.50
N PHE A 621 9.14 -27.44 -4.56
CA PHE A 621 9.79 -28.64 -4.05
C PHE A 621 8.83 -29.83 -4.05
N GLN A 622 9.40 -31.03 -4.04
CA GLN A 622 8.72 -32.29 -3.74
C GLN A 622 9.32 -32.91 -2.48
N ILE A 623 8.50 -33.61 -1.69
CA ILE A 623 8.91 -34.38 -0.51
C ILE A 623 7.92 -35.51 -0.28
N ASN A 624 8.35 -36.65 0.24
CA ASN A 624 7.41 -37.71 0.62
C ASN A 624 6.72 -37.38 1.95
N TRP A 625 5.54 -37.94 2.19
CA TRP A 625 4.77 -37.72 3.42
C TRP A 625 5.54 -38.09 4.70
N ASP A 626 6.53 -38.98 4.60
CA ASP A 626 7.42 -39.39 5.69
C ASP A 626 8.63 -38.45 5.90
N GLY A 627 8.65 -37.30 5.21
CA GLY A 627 9.70 -36.29 5.28
C GLY A 627 10.96 -36.62 4.47
N LYS A 628 10.99 -37.74 3.72
CA LYS A 628 12.15 -38.13 2.91
C LYS A 628 12.08 -37.60 1.48
N GLU A 629 13.20 -37.74 0.76
CA GLU A 629 13.33 -37.43 -0.67
C GLU A 629 13.01 -35.97 -1.04
N ASN A 630 13.30 -35.03 -0.12
CA ASN A 630 13.13 -33.61 -0.40
C ASN A 630 14.01 -33.16 -1.59
N LYS A 631 13.37 -32.60 -2.62
CA LYS A 631 14.03 -32.21 -3.85
C LYS A 631 13.40 -30.95 -4.45
N ALA A 632 14.24 -29.98 -4.79
CA ALA A 632 13.84 -28.79 -5.53
C ALA A 632 13.47 -29.14 -6.98
N LEU A 633 12.29 -28.69 -7.42
CA LEU A 633 11.80 -28.77 -8.80
C LEU A 633 12.07 -27.48 -9.58
N THR A 634 12.15 -26.34 -8.89
CA THR A 634 12.64 -25.06 -9.44
C THR A 634 13.78 -24.51 -8.59
N LYS A 635 14.50 -23.50 -9.12
CA LYS A 635 15.66 -22.86 -8.47
C LYS A 635 15.69 -21.37 -8.82
N GLU A 636 16.56 -20.63 -8.15
CA GLU A 636 16.89 -19.23 -8.46
C GLU A 636 15.68 -18.30 -8.34
N ASN A 637 14.86 -18.50 -7.30
CA ASN A 637 13.74 -17.64 -6.97
C ASN A 637 12.74 -17.56 -8.14
N THR A 638 12.32 -18.73 -8.63
CA THR A 638 11.37 -18.83 -9.75
C THR A 638 10.01 -18.22 -9.38
N ARG A 639 9.65 -18.17 -8.09
CA ARG A 639 8.38 -17.63 -7.56
C ARG A 639 7.14 -18.28 -8.21
N PRO A 640 7.02 -19.62 -8.15
CA PRO A 640 5.88 -20.33 -8.73
C PRO A 640 4.57 -19.97 -8.00
N THR A 641 3.55 -19.64 -8.78
CA THR A 641 2.19 -19.29 -8.34
C THR A 641 1.17 -20.07 -9.16
N ASN A 642 -0.07 -20.16 -8.68
CA ASN A 642 -1.16 -20.93 -9.33
C ASN A 642 -0.71 -22.33 -9.77
N VAL A 643 -0.10 -23.06 -8.83
CA VAL A 643 0.43 -24.40 -9.05
C VAL A 643 -0.71 -25.41 -9.07
N SER A 644 -0.83 -26.21 -10.12
CA SER A 644 -1.87 -27.23 -10.28
C SER A 644 -1.35 -28.47 -11.02
N LEU A 645 -1.96 -29.62 -10.76
CA LEU A 645 -1.73 -30.86 -11.53
C LEU A 645 -2.73 -30.93 -12.69
N ASP A 646 -2.31 -31.50 -13.82
CA ASP A 646 -3.25 -31.86 -14.88
C ASP A 646 -4.11 -33.07 -14.47
N PHE A 647 -5.20 -33.33 -15.19
CA PHE A 647 -6.14 -34.40 -14.84
C PHE A 647 -5.51 -35.80 -14.80
N LYS A 648 -4.47 -36.05 -15.62
CA LYS A 648 -3.73 -37.32 -15.62
C LYS A 648 -2.65 -37.38 -14.54
N GLU A 649 -2.29 -36.24 -13.97
CA GLU A 649 -1.18 -36.05 -13.03
C GLU A 649 0.16 -36.49 -13.63
N ASP A 650 0.39 -36.18 -14.91
CA ASP A 650 1.67 -36.36 -15.61
C ASP A 650 2.55 -35.10 -15.49
N TYR A 651 1.92 -33.94 -15.28
CA TYR A 651 2.56 -32.63 -15.24
C TYR A 651 2.05 -31.75 -14.09
N ILE A 652 2.95 -30.96 -13.51
CA ILE A 652 2.60 -29.79 -12.70
C ILE A 652 2.67 -28.55 -13.57
N TYR A 653 1.61 -27.76 -13.62
CA TYR A 653 1.56 -26.45 -14.25
C TYR A 653 1.69 -25.34 -13.21
N PHE A 654 2.30 -24.23 -13.58
CA PHE A 654 2.45 -23.06 -12.72
C PHE A 654 2.75 -21.79 -13.51
N ILE A 655 2.58 -20.65 -12.85
CA ILE A 655 2.94 -19.33 -13.35
C ILE A 655 4.19 -18.85 -12.62
N SER A 656 5.15 -18.33 -13.38
CA SER A 656 6.39 -17.74 -12.87
C SER A 656 6.61 -16.38 -13.55
N LYS A 657 6.55 -15.29 -12.77
CA LYS A 657 6.71 -13.90 -13.27
C LYS A 657 5.78 -13.61 -14.48
N GLY A 658 4.52 -14.07 -14.37
CA GLY A 658 3.48 -13.92 -15.40
C GLY A 658 3.62 -14.81 -16.64
N LYS A 659 4.65 -15.66 -16.72
CA LYS A 659 4.83 -16.66 -17.78
C LYS A 659 4.34 -18.03 -17.31
N THR A 660 3.80 -18.84 -18.22
CA THR A 660 3.33 -20.19 -17.90
C THR A 660 4.42 -21.22 -18.12
N SER A 661 4.45 -22.23 -17.27
CA SER A 661 5.43 -23.32 -17.29
C SER A 661 4.80 -24.60 -16.81
N ARG A 662 5.42 -25.73 -17.17
CA ARG A 662 5.07 -27.04 -16.61
C ARG A 662 6.31 -27.85 -16.25
N ILE A 663 6.17 -28.79 -15.35
CA ILE A 663 7.19 -29.79 -15.01
C ILE A 663 6.63 -31.16 -15.30
N LYS A 664 7.31 -31.93 -16.13
CA LYS A 664 6.99 -33.35 -16.32
C LYS A 664 7.44 -34.12 -15.07
N LEU A 665 6.51 -34.79 -14.40
CA LEU A 665 6.81 -35.52 -13.16
C LEU A 665 7.77 -36.69 -13.40
N SER A 666 7.63 -37.38 -14.54
CA SER A 666 8.65 -38.33 -14.99
C SER A 666 9.92 -37.60 -15.41
N GLY A 667 10.93 -37.63 -14.54
CA GLY A 667 12.26 -37.05 -14.79
C GLY A 667 12.42 -35.59 -14.36
N ASN A 668 11.39 -34.94 -13.80
CA ASN A 668 11.45 -33.58 -13.25
C ASN A 668 11.93 -32.52 -14.25
N LYS A 669 11.51 -32.63 -15.51
CA LYS A 669 11.92 -31.69 -16.57
C LYS A 669 10.96 -30.49 -16.64
N LYS A 670 11.48 -29.30 -16.38
CA LYS A 670 10.77 -28.02 -16.58
C LYS A 670 10.71 -27.67 -18.08
N GLU A 671 9.54 -27.23 -18.52
CA GLU A 671 9.26 -26.77 -19.88
C GLU A 671 8.47 -25.45 -19.82
N ASN A 672 8.82 -24.47 -20.65
CA ASN A 672 8.03 -23.25 -20.80
C ASN A 672 6.88 -23.51 -21.78
N ILE A 673 5.70 -22.95 -21.50
CA ILE A 673 4.57 -22.97 -22.43
C ILE A 673 4.40 -21.55 -22.96
N PRO A 674 4.92 -21.23 -24.15
CA PRO A 674 4.81 -19.86 -24.65
C PRO A 674 3.36 -19.53 -24.98
N PHE A 675 2.98 -18.27 -24.81
CA PHE A 675 1.70 -17.75 -25.29
C PHE A 675 1.90 -16.36 -25.89
N ASN A 676 0.97 -15.96 -26.74
CA ASN A 676 0.88 -14.66 -27.39
C ASN A 676 -0.61 -14.25 -27.36
N ALA A 677 -0.97 -13.47 -26.36
CA ALA A 677 -2.33 -13.00 -26.09
C ALA A 677 -2.50 -11.58 -26.63
N ILE A 678 -3.39 -11.41 -27.59
CA ILE A 678 -3.68 -10.13 -28.23
C ILE A 678 -5.06 -9.68 -27.76
N MET A 679 -5.14 -8.46 -27.21
CA MET A 679 -6.40 -7.82 -26.80
C MET A 679 -6.40 -6.34 -27.12
N ASP A 680 -7.60 -5.80 -27.31
CA ASP A 680 -7.83 -4.37 -27.42
C ASP A 680 -8.29 -3.88 -26.03
N ILE A 681 -7.57 -2.91 -25.46
CA ILE A 681 -7.89 -2.32 -24.15
C ILE A 681 -8.61 -1.00 -24.41
N ASP A 682 -9.91 -0.94 -24.11
CA ASP A 682 -10.65 0.32 -24.03
C ASP A 682 -10.49 0.90 -22.62
N TYR A 683 -9.71 1.98 -22.52
CA TYR A 683 -9.37 2.58 -21.22
C TYR A 683 -10.53 3.32 -20.55
N ASN A 684 -11.57 3.70 -21.30
CA ASN A 684 -12.77 4.30 -20.73
C ASN A 684 -13.61 3.21 -20.07
N GLU A 685 -13.86 2.10 -20.75
CA GLU A 685 -14.57 0.95 -20.18
C GLU A 685 -13.79 0.33 -19.02
N GLU A 686 -12.46 0.20 -19.14
CA GLU A 686 -11.61 -0.30 -18.06
C GLU A 686 -11.61 0.65 -16.84
N SER A 687 -11.60 1.97 -17.04
CA SER A 687 -11.68 2.92 -15.92
C SER A 687 -13.03 2.83 -15.20
N ASN A 688 -14.12 2.57 -15.94
CA ASN A 688 -15.41 2.26 -15.35
C ASN A 688 -15.36 0.96 -14.52
N GLN A 689 -14.74 -0.09 -15.07
CA GLN A 689 -14.53 -1.36 -14.38
C GLN A 689 -13.71 -1.20 -13.09
N ILE A 690 -12.60 -0.46 -13.13
CA ILE A 690 -11.74 -0.16 -11.97
C ILE A 690 -12.54 0.57 -10.89
N PHE A 691 -13.36 1.56 -11.26
CA PHE A 691 -14.20 2.27 -10.32
C PHE A 691 -15.18 1.31 -9.62
N GLU A 692 -15.88 0.49 -10.41
CA GLU A 692 -16.89 -0.44 -9.90
C GLU A 692 -16.29 -1.52 -9.00
N GLU A 693 -15.18 -2.13 -9.43
CA GLU A 693 -14.46 -3.14 -8.65
C GLU A 693 -14.00 -2.55 -7.31
N ALA A 694 -13.36 -1.37 -7.32
CA ALA A 694 -12.89 -0.72 -6.12
C ALA A 694 -14.04 -0.29 -5.18
N TRP A 695 -15.12 0.24 -5.75
CA TRP A 695 -16.30 0.67 -4.99
C TRP A 695 -16.96 -0.52 -4.29
N LYS A 696 -17.13 -1.64 -5.01
CA LYS A 696 -17.73 -2.87 -4.49
C LYS A 696 -16.88 -3.48 -3.38
N VAL A 697 -15.56 -3.58 -3.59
CA VAL A 697 -14.64 -4.14 -2.58
C VAL A 697 -14.71 -3.38 -1.25
N ILE A 698 -14.86 -2.05 -1.29
CA ILE A 698 -15.06 -1.24 -0.07
C ILE A 698 -16.45 -1.48 0.53
N ASN A 699 -17.51 -1.43 -0.29
CA ASN A 699 -18.90 -1.68 0.16
C ASN A 699 -19.01 -2.97 0.98
N ASP A 700 -18.32 -3.98 0.50
CA ASP A 700 -18.44 -5.35 0.94
C ASP A 700 -17.59 -5.69 2.18
N ARG A 701 -16.47 -4.97 2.39
CA ARG A 701 -15.43 -5.35 3.38
C ARG A 701 -15.11 -4.25 4.39
N PHE A 702 -15.68 -3.06 4.23
CA PHE A 702 -15.44 -1.98 5.17
C PHE A 702 -15.97 -2.36 6.56
N TYR A 703 -15.16 -2.14 7.60
CA TYR A 703 -15.40 -2.70 8.93
C TYR A 703 -16.72 -2.25 9.59
N ASP A 704 -17.17 -1.02 9.30
CA ASP A 704 -18.47 -0.51 9.74
C ASP A 704 -19.45 -0.60 8.57
N PRO A 705 -20.45 -1.51 8.60
CA PRO A 705 -21.39 -1.68 7.49
C PRO A 705 -22.18 -0.41 7.15
N LYS A 706 -22.24 0.58 8.06
CA LYS A 706 -22.87 1.89 7.81
C LYS A 706 -21.93 2.93 7.22
N HIS A 707 -20.68 2.57 6.89
CA HIS A 707 -19.70 3.48 6.29
C HIS A 707 -19.50 4.78 7.09
N HIS A 708 -19.43 4.69 8.43
CA HIS A 708 -19.42 5.86 9.32
C HIS A 708 -20.61 6.80 9.12
N ASN A 709 -21.78 6.23 8.85
CA ASN A 709 -23.03 6.92 8.52
C ASN A 709 -22.99 7.72 7.20
N GLN A 710 -22.01 7.48 6.33
CA GLN A 710 -22.02 8.03 4.97
C GLN A 710 -22.85 7.17 4.03
N ASN A 711 -23.59 7.82 3.12
CA ASN A 711 -24.34 7.09 2.10
C ASN A 711 -23.40 6.70 0.94
N TRP A 712 -22.92 5.47 0.96
CA TRP A 712 -21.95 4.96 -0.03
C TRP A 712 -22.47 4.97 -1.48
N ASN A 713 -23.75 4.70 -1.67
CA ASN A 713 -24.40 4.77 -2.98
C ASN A 713 -24.51 6.21 -3.48
N GLU A 714 -24.77 7.18 -2.60
CA GLU A 714 -24.82 8.58 -2.98
C GLU A 714 -23.43 9.12 -3.35
N LEU A 715 -22.40 8.72 -2.59
CA LEU A 715 -21.01 9.04 -2.93
C LEU A 715 -20.64 8.52 -4.33
N LYS A 716 -21.06 7.30 -4.70
CA LYS A 716 -20.88 6.80 -6.08
C LYS A 716 -21.52 7.71 -7.13
N LYS A 717 -22.76 8.15 -6.93
CA LYS A 717 -23.46 9.03 -7.89
C LYS A 717 -22.74 10.37 -8.08
N ILE A 718 -22.10 10.89 -7.02
CA ILE A 718 -21.37 12.16 -7.07
C ILE A 718 -19.99 11.98 -7.72
N TYR A 719 -19.22 10.98 -7.30
CA TYR A 719 -17.79 10.87 -7.64
C TYR A 719 -17.51 10.04 -8.88
N LYS A 720 -18.34 9.05 -9.23
CA LYS A 720 -18.13 8.24 -10.44
C LYS A 720 -18.12 9.11 -11.71
N PRO A 721 -19.09 10.01 -11.95
CA PRO A 721 -19.07 10.86 -13.14
C PRO A 721 -17.82 11.75 -13.21
N LEU A 722 -17.30 12.22 -12.07
CA LEU A 722 -16.07 13.01 -12.01
C LEU A 722 -14.84 12.16 -12.34
N ALA A 723 -14.77 10.93 -11.81
CA ALA A 723 -13.66 10.02 -12.10
C ALA A 723 -13.62 9.62 -13.58
N MET A 724 -14.79 9.45 -14.21
CA MET A 724 -14.89 9.14 -15.64
C MET A 724 -14.51 10.30 -16.57
N LYS A 725 -14.37 11.53 -16.04
CA LYS A 725 -13.83 12.68 -16.81
C LYS A 725 -12.31 12.75 -16.80
N ALA A 726 -11.65 11.98 -15.94
CA ALA A 726 -10.21 11.96 -15.84
C ALA A 726 -9.59 11.43 -17.14
N SER A 727 -8.64 12.16 -17.72
CA SER A 727 -7.87 11.70 -18.89
C SER A 727 -6.56 11.01 -18.52
N THR A 728 -6.22 10.99 -17.22
CA THR A 728 -5.02 10.35 -16.67
C THR A 728 -5.39 9.48 -15.47
N ARG A 729 -4.57 8.46 -15.17
CA ARG A 729 -4.81 7.61 -13.99
C ARG A 729 -4.56 8.38 -12.69
N GLU A 730 -3.68 9.38 -12.70
CA GLU A 730 -3.40 10.33 -11.62
C GLU A 730 -4.68 11.07 -11.21
N ASP A 731 -5.36 11.70 -12.18
CA ASP A 731 -6.61 12.44 -11.95
C ASP A 731 -7.73 11.50 -11.47
N PHE A 732 -7.84 10.30 -12.06
CA PHE A 732 -8.81 9.29 -11.65
C PHE A 732 -8.62 8.88 -10.18
N LYS A 733 -7.37 8.56 -9.80
CA LYS A 733 -7.02 8.20 -8.42
C LYS A 733 -7.27 9.35 -7.46
N MET A 734 -6.99 10.59 -7.86
CA MET A 734 -7.27 11.77 -7.04
C MET A 734 -8.77 11.87 -6.73
N ILE A 735 -9.64 11.76 -7.74
CA ILE A 735 -11.09 11.82 -7.53
C ILE A 735 -11.59 10.64 -6.68
N PHE A 736 -11.11 9.42 -6.94
CA PHE A 736 -11.49 8.26 -6.14
C PHE A 736 -11.06 8.40 -4.67
N ASN A 737 -9.85 8.90 -4.41
CA ASN A 737 -9.36 9.13 -3.04
C ASN A 737 -10.15 10.24 -2.32
N LYS A 738 -10.66 11.26 -3.04
CA LYS A 738 -11.57 12.27 -2.46
C LYS A 738 -12.92 11.67 -2.05
N MET A 739 -13.44 10.69 -2.81
CA MET A 739 -14.62 9.91 -2.41
C MET A 739 -14.36 9.11 -1.13
N LEU A 740 -13.26 8.36 -1.07
CA LEU A 740 -12.88 7.60 0.13
C LEU A 740 -12.71 8.51 1.35
N GLY A 741 -12.17 9.72 1.14
CA GLY A 741 -12.00 10.74 2.17
C GLY A 741 -13.30 11.15 2.88
N GLN A 742 -14.45 11.02 2.21
CA GLN A 742 -15.77 11.33 2.80
C GLN A 742 -16.18 10.34 3.90
N ILE A 743 -15.73 9.07 3.82
CA ILE A 743 -15.94 8.06 4.88
C ILE A 743 -15.10 8.38 6.13
N ASN A 744 -14.01 9.15 5.96
CA ASN A 744 -13.15 9.59 7.04
C ASN A 744 -12.57 8.46 7.91
N ALA A 745 -12.18 7.34 7.31
CA ALA A 745 -11.48 6.27 8.03
C ALA A 745 -9.96 6.32 7.79
N SER A 746 -9.19 5.78 8.73
CA SER A 746 -7.77 5.49 8.47
C SER A 746 -7.57 4.31 7.51
N HIS A 747 -6.34 4.09 7.05
CA HIS A 747 -5.98 2.95 6.20
C HIS A 747 -6.79 2.81 4.91
N MET A 748 -7.20 3.93 4.30
CA MET A 748 -7.91 3.96 3.02
C MET A 748 -7.11 4.66 1.92
N GLY A 749 -7.21 4.13 0.70
CA GLY A 749 -6.73 4.79 -0.50
C GLY A 749 -6.66 3.88 -1.72
N MET A 750 -6.67 4.50 -2.90
CA MET A 750 -6.33 3.85 -4.18
C MET A 750 -4.92 4.29 -4.60
N TYR A 751 -4.10 3.31 -4.98
CA TYR A 751 -2.68 3.47 -5.30
C TYR A 751 -2.29 2.64 -6.54
N ARG A 752 -1.08 2.86 -7.07
CA ARG A 752 -0.51 2.10 -8.21
C ARG A 752 -1.41 2.18 -9.45
N GLY A 753 -1.34 1.19 -10.34
CA GLY A 753 -2.04 1.16 -11.62
C GLY A 753 -1.08 1.21 -12.81
N GLU A 754 -1.59 0.91 -13.99
CA GLU A 754 -0.84 1.06 -15.23
C GLU A 754 -0.54 2.53 -15.48
N ASP A 755 0.74 2.81 -15.78
CA ASP A 755 1.18 4.09 -16.30
C ASP A 755 1.39 3.96 -17.81
N ARG A 756 0.72 4.82 -18.57
CA ARG A 756 0.73 4.80 -20.04
C ARG A 756 1.79 5.73 -20.63
N LYS A 757 2.42 6.56 -19.80
CA LYS A 757 3.45 7.49 -20.24
C LYS A 757 4.77 6.77 -20.52
N SER A 758 5.50 7.30 -21.48
CA SER A 758 6.87 6.96 -21.83
C SER A 758 7.76 8.15 -21.49
N VAL A 759 8.31 8.13 -20.27
CA VAL A 759 9.20 9.18 -19.75
C VAL A 759 10.63 8.65 -19.62
N GLN A 760 11.60 9.56 -19.48
CA GLN A 760 12.97 9.16 -19.16
C GLN A 760 13.03 8.86 -17.66
N GLU A 761 13.60 7.73 -17.24
CA GLU A 761 13.76 7.45 -15.80
C GLU A 761 15.19 7.82 -15.38
N GLU A 762 15.36 8.98 -14.75
CA GLU A 762 16.64 9.44 -14.21
C GLU A 762 16.81 9.04 -12.74
N SER A 763 18.06 8.77 -12.33
CA SER A 763 18.41 8.57 -10.92
C SER A 763 19.66 9.34 -10.55
N THR A 764 19.70 9.93 -9.35
CA THR A 764 20.80 10.76 -8.86
C THR A 764 21.69 9.97 -7.91
N GLY A 765 23.01 10.10 -8.04
CA GLY A 765 23.97 9.59 -7.06
C GLY A 765 23.97 10.42 -5.78
N LEU A 766 23.57 9.83 -4.66
CA LEU A 766 23.47 10.50 -3.36
C LEU A 766 24.79 10.47 -2.60
N LEU A 767 25.28 11.65 -2.23
CA LEU A 767 26.53 11.83 -1.49
C LEU A 767 26.32 11.72 0.04
N GLY A 768 25.14 12.13 0.53
CA GLY A 768 24.82 12.22 1.97
C GLY A 768 25.38 13.49 2.62
N VAL A 769 25.15 14.64 1.98
CA VAL A 769 25.64 15.96 2.45
C VAL A 769 24.59 17.04 2.21
N GLU A 770 24.46 17.98 3.15
CA GLU A 770 23.70 19.21 2.91
C GLU A 770 24.63 20.30 2.39
N LEU A 771 24.23 20.97 1.30
CA LEU A 771 25.04 21.96 0.58
C LEU A 771 24.46 23.38 0.72
N ILE A 772 25.35 24.36 0.86
CA ILE A 772 25.01 25.79 0.84
C ILE A 772 25.83 26.49 -0.26
N PRO A 773 25.19 27.25 -1.17
CA PRO A 773 25.89 28.05 -2.15
C PRO A 773 26.76 29.13 -1.52
N THR A 774 28.00 29.23 -1.97
CA THR A 774 28.91 30.34 -1.67
C THR A 774 28.68 31.52 -2.61
N LYS A 775 29.20 32.70 -2.28
CA LYS A 775 29.09 33.91 -3.14
C LYS A 775 29.59 33.72 -4.57
N ASN A 776 30.53 32.79 -4.79
CA ASN A 776 31.11 32.51 -6.11
C ASN A 776 30.41 31.33 -6.82
N GLY A 777 29.29 30.84 -6.29
CA GLY A 777 28.52 29.73 -6.88
C GLY A 777 29.08 28.32 -6.63
N LYS A 778 30.18 28.19 -5.89
CA LYS A 778 30.68 26.91 -5.35
C LYS A 778 29.82 26.44 -4.17
N LEU A 779 29.91 25.17 -3.78
CA LEU A 779 29.03 24.59 -2.76
C LEU A 779 29.79 24.20 -1.50
N GLN A 780 29.48 24.83 -0.37
CA GLN A 780 30.04 24.47 0.93
C GLN A 780 29.21 23.36 1.57
N ILE A 781 29.89 22.34 2.12
CA ILE A 781 29.26 21.29 2.91
C ILE A 781 28.89 21.84 4.28
N SER A 782 27.59 21.87 4.57
CA SER A 782 27.05 22.32 5.86
C SER A 782 26.79 21.17 6.84
N LYS A 783 26.56 19.96 6.31
CA LYS A 783 26.35 18.75 7.09
C LYS A 783 26.81 17.53 6.32
N VAL A 784 27.30 16.52 7.04
CA VAL A 784 27.60 15.18 6.51
C VAL A 784 26.74 14.18 7.27
N VAL A 785 26.01 13.34 6.55
CA VAL A 785 25.18 12.29 7.14
C VAL A 785 26.08 11.12 7.58
N PRO A 786 26.03 10.69 8.86
CA PRO A 786 26.79 9.54 9.34
C PRO A 786 26.55 8.26 8.51
N ASN A 787 27.61 7.48 8.26
CA ASN A 787 27.61 6.23 7.44
C ASN A 787 27.18 6.39 5.96
N SER A 788 26.98 7.62 5.50
CA SER A 788 26.71 7.93 4.09
C SER A 788 27.94 7.72 3.21
N ALA A 789 27.81 7.94 1.90
CA ALA A 789 28.96 7.88 1.00
C ALA A 789 30.07 8.90 1.40
N ALA A 790 29.68 10.07 1.91
CA ALA A 790 30.59 11.12 2.34
C ALA A 790 31.26 10.90 3.72
N ASP A 791 30.78 9.95 4.54
CA ASP A 791 31.33 9.66 5.88
C ASP A 791 32.23 8.40 5.91
N ARG A 792 32.39 7.71 4.77
CA ARG A 792 33.29 6.56 4.67
C ARG A 792 34.75 7.02 4.76
N GLU A 793 35.58 6.21 5.41
CA GLU A 793 37.02 6.49 5.54
C GLU A 793 37.71 6.76 4.18
N ALA A 794 37.37 5.96 3.15
CA ALA A 794 37.94 6.09 1.82
C ALA A 794 37.49 7.34 1.03
N SER A 795 36.39 7.98 1.41
CA SER A 795 35.77 9.08 0.67
C SER A 795 35.31 10.22 1.59
N LYS A 796 36.02 10.40 2.70
CA LYS A 796 35.62 11.28 3.80
C LYS A 796 35.59 12.74 3.38
N LEU A 797 34.42 13.36 3.54
CA LEU A 797 34.21 14.80 3.42
C LEU A 797 33.99 15.41 4.80
N SER A 798 34.34 16.67 4.97
CA SER A 798 34.19 17.40 6.24
C SER A 798 33.25 18.59 6.09
N ILE A 799 32.56 18.95 7.18
CA ILE A 799 31.81 20.21 7.27
C ILE A 799 32.79 21.37 6.99
N GLY A 800 32.40 22.28 6.09
CA GLY A 800 33.22 23.38 5.63
C GLY A 800 34.03 23.12 4.35
N ASP A 801 34.17 21.87 3.90
CA ASP A 801 34.76 21.58 2.60
C ASP A 801 33.90 22.21 1.49
N ILE A 802 34.55 22.72 0.44
CA ILE A 802 33.88 23.34 -0.72
C ILE A 802 34.01 22.41 -1.92
N ILE A 803 32.89 22.01 -2.51
CA ILE A 803 32.85 21.25 -3.76
C ILE A 803 33.02 22.22 -4.94
N ASN A 804 34.08 21.98 -5.71
CA ASN A 804 34.47 22.76 -6.88
C ASN A 804 34.05 22.09 -8.19
N SER A 805 34.14 20.77 -8.28
CA SER A 805 33.85 20.04 -9.51
C SER A 805 33.39 18.60 -9.26
N VAL A 806 32.69 18.04 -10.24
CA VAL A 806 32.28 16.63 -10.31
C VAL A 806 32.77 16.06 -11.64
N ASN A 807 33.59 15.02 -11.61
CA ASN A 807 34.22 14.41 -12.80
C ASN A 807 34.86 15.46 -13.73
N GLY A 808 35.57 16.44 -13.15
CA GLY A 808 36.22 17.53 -13.88
C GLY A 808 35.29 18.66 -14.36
N LYS A 809 33.96 18.54 -14.20
CA LYS A 809 33.00 19.62 -14.52
C LYS A 809 32.85 20.56 -13.34
N ASN A 810 33.15 21.84 -13.55
CA ASN A 810 33.08 22.86 -12.50
C ASN A 810 31.64 23.16 -12.07
N VAL A 811 31.43 23.28 -10.77
CA VAL A 811 30.19 23.78 -10.16
C VAL A 811 30.21 25.31 -10.20
N SER A 812 29.07 25.93 -10.49
CA SER A 812 28.91 27.38 -10.58
C SER A 812 27.52 27.82 -10.11
N SER A 813 27.30 29.14 -10.03
CA SER A 813 26.01 29.71 -9.60
C SER A 813 24.85 29.41 -10.54
N SER A 814 25.12 29.02 -11.79
CA SER A 814 24.12 28.68 -12.80
C SER A 814 24.02 27.18 -13.09
N LYS A 815 24.93 26.36 -12.54
CA LYS A 815 24.96 24.91 -12.75
C LYS A 815 24.52 24.16 -11.51
N ASN A 816 23.59 23.23 -11.69
CA ASN A 816 23.09 22.40 -10.61
C ASN A 816 24.02 21.19 -10.44
N ILE A 817 24.59 20.98 -9.25
CA ILE A 817 25.48 19.83 -9.01
C ILE A 817 24.77 18.49 -9.25
N TYR A 818 23.47 18.42 -8.99
CA TYR A 818 22.70 17.19 -9.15
C TYR A 818 22.61 16.76 -10.63
N GLU A 819 22.69 17.71 -11.58
CA GLU A 819 22.83 17.42 -13.03
C GLU A 819 24.08 16.58 -13.31
N PHE A 820 25.18 16.81 -12.58
CA PHE A 820 26.43 16.06 -12.73
C PHE A 820 26.42 14.72 -11.97
N LEU A 821 25.42 14.51 -11.10
CA LEU A 821 25.25 13.29 -10.32
C LEU A 821 24.19 12.35 -10.92
N THR A 822 23.46 12.77 -11.96
CA THR A 822 22.53 11.90 -12.69
C THR A 822 23.26 10.68 -13.28
N TYR A 823 22.68 9.49 -13.09
CA TYR A 823 23.22 8.17 -13.43
C TYR A 823 24.57 7.82 -12.80
N THR A 824 24.95 8.45 -11.68
CA THR A 824 26.19 8.14 -10.94
C THR A 824 25.95 7.25 -9.71
N ASN A 825 24.71 6.83 -9.47
CA ASN A 825 24.34 5.93 -8.38
C ASN A 825 25.13 4.62 -8.49
N ASN A 826 25.81 4.27 -7.40
CA ASN A 826 26.72 3.12 -7.32
C ASN A 826 27.91 3.15 -8.30
N GLU A 827 28.22 4.26 -8.96
CA GLU A 827 29.42 4.42 -9.80
C GLU A 827 30.51 5.25 -9.10
N LYS A 828 31.78 5.04 -9.44
CA LYS A 828 32.86 5.88 -8.89
C LYS A 828 32.89 7.22 -9.61
N ILE A 829 32.92 8.30 -8.85
CA ILE A 829 33.12 9.67 -9.35
C ILE A 829 34.28 10.35 -8.62
N ILE A 830 34.81 11.41 -9.23
CA ILE A 830 35.83 12.27 -8.63
C ILE A 830 35.19 13.61 -8.25
N LEU A 831 35.30 13.99 -6.98
CA LEU A 831 34.97 15.33 -6.51
C LEU A 831 36.25 16.15 -6.37
N GLY A 832 36.35 17.28 -7.07
CA GLY A 832 37.37 18.28 -6.78
C GLY A 832 36.87 19.17 -5.65
N ILE A 833 37.60 19.23 -4.52
CA ILE A 833 37.18 19.98 -3.34
C ILE A 833 38.30 20.87 -2.78
N SER A 834 37.94 22.02 -2.19
CA SER A 834 38.83 22.81 -1.35
C SER A 834 38.56 22.47 0.12
N SER A 835 39.58 21.98 0.83
CA SER A 835 39.52 21.65 2.25
C SER A 835 40.58 22.46 3.00
N ASN A 836 40.16 23.32 3.95
CA ASN A 836 41.05 24.25 4.66
C ASN A 836 41.94 25.10 3.71
N GLY A 837 41.39 25.54 2.58
CA GLY A 837 42.10 26.33 1.57
C GLY A 837 43.03 25.54 0.64
N LYS A 838 43.11 24.22 0.75
CA LYS A 838 43.89 23.34 -0.15
C LYS A 838 42.96 22.57 -1.08
N GLU A 839 43.26 22.58 -2.37
CA GLU A 839 42.60 21.74 -3.37
C GLU A 839 43.01 20.27 -3.21
N LYS A 840 42.04 19.37 -3.30
CA LYS A 840 42.26 17.91 -3.35
C LYS A 840 41.14 17.24 -4.14
N GLU A 841 41.42 16.05 -4.67
CA GLU A 841 40.43 15.19 -5.29
C GLU A 841 40.01 14.07 -4.33
N VAL A 842 38.72 13.76 -4.29
CA VAL A 842 38.15 12.66 -3.51
C VAL A 842 37.38 11.73 -4.45
N ILE A 843 37.80 10.46 -4.51
CA ILE A 843 37.04 9.42 -5.20
C ILE A 843 35.93 8.96 -4.26
N ILE A 844 34.69 9.03 -4.71
CA ILE A 844 33.50 8.63 -3.94
C ILE A 844 32.61 7.74 -4.80
N ARG A 845 31.91 6.80 -4.16
CA ARG A 845 30.85 5.97 -4.79
C ARG A 845 29.50 6.37 -4.19
N PRO A 846 28.71 7.23 -4.85
CA PRO A 846 27.41 7.66 -4.35
C PRO A 846 26.44 6.49 -4.20
N LYS A 847 25.45 6.62 -3.30
CA LYS A 847 24.39 5.62 -3.10
C LYS A 847 23.17 5.93 -3.96
N SER A 848 22.30 4.95 -4.18
CA SER A 848 20.97 5.15 -4.77
C SER A 848 19.90 5.55 -3.75
N ASN A 849 20.15 5.38 -2.46
CA ASN A 849 19.19 5.65 -1.38
C ASN A 849 19.94 6.04 -0.09
N SER A 850 19.44 7.05 0.64
CA SER A 850 20.00 7.53 1.91
C SER A 850 19.07 7.29 3.13
N ARG A 851 17.88 6.71 2.94
CA ARG A 851 16.89 6.53 4.03
C ARG A 851 17.45 5.86 5.28
N SER A 852 18.19 4.77 5.12
CA SER A 852 18.79 4.04 6.26
C SER A 852 19.89 4.86 6.94
N ASP A 853 20.66 5.64 6.18
CA ASP A 853 21.71 6.51 6.75
C ASP A 853 21.06 7.65 7.56
N ASN A 854 20.02 8.28 7.01
CA ASN A 854 19.26 9.34 7.66
C ASN A 854 18.59 8.83 8.95
N TYR A 855 17.98 7.65 8.90
CA TYR A 855 17.41 7.00 10.09
C TYR A 855 18.46 6.73 11.16
N ASN A 856 19.58 6.10 10.80
CA ASN A 856 20.64 5.76 11.73
C ASN A 856 21.28 7.02 12.35
N ALA A 857 21.42 8.09 11.57
CA ALA A 857 21.89 9.38 12.06
C ALA A 857 20.94 9.97 13.11
N TRP A 858 19.64 9.92 12.86
CA TRP A 858 18.61 10.38 13.81
C TRP A 858 18.66 9.58 15.13
N VAL A 859 18.71 8.24 15.05
CA VAL A 859 18.80 7.36 16.24
C VAL A 859 20.09 7.62 17.03
N LYS A 860 21.22 7.77 16.33
CA LYS A 860 22.51 8.06 16.95
C LYS A 860 22.47 9.36 17.76
N GLU A 861 21.84 10.40 17.21
CA GLU A 861 21.69 11.68 17.91
C GLU A 861 20.80 11.55 19.16
N HIS A 862 19.70 10.80 19.08
CA HIS A 862 18.80 10.60 20.23
C HIS A 862 19.45 9.75 21.34
N LYS A 863 20.29 8.76 20.98
CA LYS A 863 21.14 8.04 21.94
C LYS A 863 22.09 9.01 22.65
N ARG A 864 22.77 9.89 21.90
CA ARG A 864 23.69 10.91 22.44
C ARG A 864 22.96 11.90 23.37
N LEU A 865 21.78 12.37 22.98
CA LEU A 865 20.97 13.28 23.80
C LEU A 865 20.48 12.61 25.08
N THR A 866 20.03 11.35 25.01
CA THR A 866 19.61 10.59 26.19
C THR A 866 20.78 10.40 27.16
N ASP A 867 21.96 10.05 26.66
CA ASP A 867 23.17 9.90 27.47
C ASP A 867 23.54 11.23 28.15
N LYS A 868 23.51 12.34 27.39
CA LYS A 868 23.74 13.70 27.90
C LYS A 868 22.74 14.11 28.98
N TYR A 869 21.44 13.93 28.74
CA TYR A 869 20.38 14.35 29.66
C TYR A 869 20.32 13.47 30.91
N SER A 870 20.72 12.20 30.82
CA SER A 870 20.71 11.25 31.94
C SER A 870 22.04 11.08 32.65
N ASN A 871 23.09 11.77 32.20
CA ASN A 871 24.47 11.55 32.65
C ASN A 871 24.86 10.07 32.61
N GLY A 872 24.53 9.40 31.51
CA GLY A 872 24.84 7.99 31.27
C GLY A 872 23.95 6.97 31.99
N LYS A 873 22.93 7.37 32.75
CA LYS A 873 22.07 6.43 33.51
C LYS A 873 21.02 5.70 32.68
N LEU A 874 20.56 6.29 31.58
CA LEU A 874 19.47 5.74 30.77
C LEU A 874 19.94 5.26 29.40
N GLY A 875 19.27 4.22 28.90
CA GLY A 875 19.37 3.77 27.51
C GLY A 875 18.28 4.37 26.63
N TYR A 876 18.47 4.34 25.31
CA TYR A 876 17.48 4.80 24.33
C TYR A 876 17.31 3.77 23.21
N ILE A 877 16.07 3.46 22.90
CA ILE A 877 15.67 2.59 21.80
C ILE A 877 14.56 3.28 21.01
N HIS A 878 14.71 3.33 19.69
CA HIS A 878 13.62 3.70 18.81
C HIS A 878 13.12 2.47 18.05
N ILE A 879 11.81 2.32 17.99
CA ILE A 879 11.16 1.25 17.22
C ILE A 879 10.68 1.85 15.91
N GLN A 880 11.39 1.57 14.82
CA GLN A 880 11.15 2.21 13.50
C GLN A 880 9.79 1.87 12.88
N GLY A 881 9.40 0.60 12.95
CA GLY A 881 8.13 0.09 12.48
C GLY A 881 7.66 -1.04 13.38
N MET A 882 6.38 -1.41 13.31
CA MET A 882 5.87 -2.58 14.03
C MET A 882 5.93 -3.83 13.15
N ASN A 883 7.11 -4.16 12.66
CA ASN A 883 7.37 -5.34 11.84
C ASN A 883 8.44 -6.23 12.49
N TRP A 884 8.63 -7.43 11.96
CA TRP A 884 9.53 -8.42 12.56
C TRP A 884 10.99 -7.95 12.60
N THR A 885 11.51 -7.36 11.51
CA THR A 885 12.88 -6.81 11.47
C THR A 885 13.12 -5.74 12.54
N SER A 886 12.11 -4.88 12.81
CA SER A 886 12.18 -3.87 13.87
C SER A 886 12.10 -4.50 15.26
N PHE A 887 11.33 -5.58 15.42
CA PHE A 887 11.25 -6.34 16.66
C PHE A 887 12.59 -7.03 16.99
N GLU A 888 13.23 -7.70 16.03
CA GLU A 888 14.56 -8.30 16.22
C GLU A 888 15.61 -7.25 16.58
N THR A 889 15.54 -6.08 15.93
CA THR A 889 16.40 -4.94 16.28
C THR A 889 16.14 -4.48 17.72
N PHE A 890 14.87 -4.34 18.12
CA PHE A 890 14.49 -4.00 19.48
C PHE A 890 15.05 -5.01 20.50
N GLU A 891 14.94 -6.31 20.28
CA GLU A 891 15.49 -7.33 21.19
C GLU A 891 17.01 -7.22 21.35
N ARG A 892 17.74 -7.00 20.25
CA ARG A 892 19.19 -6.75 20.30
C ARG A 892 19.50 -5.48 21.10
N GLU A 893 18.78 -4.38 20.81
CA GLU A 893 19.01 -3.09 21.45
C GLU A 893 18.62 -3.08 22.94
N LEU A 894 17.69 -3.90 23.40
CA LEU A 894 17.42 -4.06 24.84
C LEU A 894 18.70 -4.44 25.61
N THR A 895 19.52 -5.31 25.03
CA THR A 895 20.81 -5.67 25.61
C THR A 895 21.83 -4.56 25.41
N ALA A 896 22.02 -4.09 24.17
CA ALA A 896 23.08 -3.14 23.85
C ALA A 896 22.87 -1.75 24.47
N ALA A 897 21.66 -1.20 24.38
CA ALA A 897 21.31 0.10 24.95
C ALA A 897 21.01 0.02 26.45
N GLY A 898 20.60 -1.14 26.97
CA GLY A 898 20.30 -1.35 28.40
C GLY A 898 21.51 -1.73 29.26
N LEU A 899 22.64 -2.08 28.66
CA LEU A 899 23.83 -2.52 29.38
C LEU A 899 24.34 -1.44 30.34
N GLY A 900 24.36 -1.77 31.64
CA GLY A 900 24.79 -0.83 32.70
C GLY A 900 23.81 0.31 32.98
N LYS A 901 22.64 0.35 32.34
CA LYS A 901 21.64 1.41 32.51
C LYS A 901 20.63 1.06 33.61
N GLU A 902 20.08 2.08 34.26
CA GLU A 902 19.07 1.99 35.31
C GLU A 902 17.64 1.92 34.74
N GLY A 903 17.43 2.41 33.52
CA GLY A 903 16.16 2.35 32.78
C GLY A 903 16.33 2.65 31.29
N ILE A 904 15.25 2.50 30.50
CA ILE A 904 15.25 2.73 29.05
C ILE A 904 14.13 3.67 28.62
N VAL A 905 14.45 4.62 27.74
CA VAL A 905 13.48 5.39 26.94
C VAL A 905 13.14 4.61 25.67
N ILE A 906 11.86 4.29 25.48
CA ILE A 906 11.32 3.60 24.30
C ILE A 906 10.61 4.62 23.42
N ASP A 907 11.08 4.84 22.21
CA ASP A 907 10.57 5.85 21.30
C ASP A 907 9.81 5.21 20.12
N VAL A 908 8.52 5.53 20.01
CA VAL A 908 7.65 5.11 18.90
C VAL A 908 7.14 6.31 18.08
N ARG A 909 7.76 7.49 18.23
CA ARG A 909 7.47 8.67 17.41
C ARG A 909 7.75 8.33 15.93
N TYR A 910 6.93 8.82 15.02
CA TYR A 910 7.04 8.57 13.57
C TYR A 910 6.89 7.11 13.10
N ASN A 911 6.69 6.15 14.01
CA ASN A 911 6.47 4.75 13.64
C ASN A 911 5.17 4.59 12.84
N GLY A 912 5.28 4.01 11.64
CA GLY A 912 4.18 3.84 10.68
C GLY A 912 3.20 2.69 10.98
N GLY A 913 3.44 1.92 12.05
CA GLY A 913 2.64 0.76 12.44
C GLY A 913 3.08 -0.55 11.82
N GLY A 914 2.18 -1.54 11.82
CA GLY A 914 2.46 -2.94 11.52
C GLY A 914 1.62 -3.88 12.40
N TRP A 915 2.22 -4.86 13.06
CA TRP A 915 1.51 -5.90 13.82
C TRP A 915 2.25 -6.45 15.07
N THR A 916 3.46 -5.99 15.40
CA THR A 916 4.30 -6.60 16.45
C THR A 916 4.10 -6.05 17.88
N THR A 917 3.10 -5.20 18.13
CA THR A 917 2.88 -4.62 19.48
C THR A 917 2.73 -5.67 20.57
N ASP A 918 1.96 -6.73 20.35
CA ASP A 918 1.72 -7.75 21.37
C ASP A 918 3.00 -8.53 21.72
N TYR A 919 3.94 -8.66 20.78
CA TYR A 919 5.28 -9.19 21.05
C TYR A 919 6.09 -8.26 21.95
N LEU A 920 6.02 -6.94 21.71
CA LEU A 920 6.64 -5.96 22.61
C LEU A 920 6.04 -6.03 24.02
N MET A 921 4.72 -6.21 24.13
CA MET A 921 4.05 -6.35 25.44
C MET A 921 4.47 -7.64 26.16
N ALA A 922 4.72 -8.73 25.43
CA ALA A 922 5.26 -9.96 26.00
C ALA A 922 6.68 -9.79 26.57
N VAL A 923 7.49 -8.89 26.02
CA VAL A 923 8.85 -8.56 26.49
C VAL A 923 8.85 -7.59 27.68
N LEU A 924 7.98 -6.56 27.63
CA LEU A 924 7.99 -5.43 28.57
C LEU A 924 7.14 -5.63 29.83
N ASN A 925 6.19 -6.58 29.82
CA ASN A 925 5.27 -6.80 30.94
C ASN A 925 5.70 -7.96 31.87
N VAL A 926 6.95 -8.43 31.74
CA VAL A 926 7.48 -9.55 32.53
C VAL A 926 7.75 -9.12 33.98
N LYS A 927 7.26 -9.89 34.95
CA LYS A 927 7.50 -9.67 36.39
C LYS A 927 8.39 -10.75 36.98
N GLN A 928 9.37 -10.35 37.78
CA GLN A 928 10.18 -11.28 38.56
C GLN A 928 9.35 -11.93 39.67
N HIS A 929 9.36 -13.27 39.73
CA HIS A 929 8.63 -14.04 40.74
C HIS A 929 9.56 -14.89 41.62
N ALA A 930 10.84 -15.00 41.26
CA ALA A 930 11.87 -15.76 41.99
C ALA A 930 13.27 -15.20 41.67
N TYR A 931 14.29 -15.69 42.37
CA TYR A 931 15.70 -15.45 42.04
C TYR A 931 16.48 -16.77 42.11
N THR A 932 17.60 -16.86 41.41
CA THR A 932 18.44 -18.06 41.38
C THR A 932 19.88 -17.76 41.80
N ILE A 933 20.55 -18.77 42.36
CA ILE A 933 21.95 -18.67 42.78
C ILE A 933 22.67 -19.88 42.18
N PRO A 934 23.49 -19.71 41.13
CA PRO A 934 24.24 -20.81 40.55
C PRO A 934 25.35 -21.27 41.51
N ARG A 935 25.73 -22.54 41.42
CA ARG A 935 26.86 -23.10 42.19
C ARG A 935 28.12 -22.25 41.93
N GLY A 936 28.74 -21.76 43.01
CA GLY A 936 29.95 -20.94 42.96
C GLY A 936 29.72 -19.43 43.09
N ALA A 937 28.47 -18.93 42.97
CA ALA A 937 28.18 -17.51 43.15
C ALA A 937 28.15 -17.06 44.63
N ALA A 938 27.71 -17.93 45.54
CA ALA A 938 27.71 -17.70 46.98
C ALA A 938 28.74 -18.62 47.67
N LYS A 939 29.46 -18.09 48.67
CA LYS A 939 30.34 -18.88 49.55
C LYS A 939 29.57 -19.52 50.71
N ASP A 940 28.52 -18.86 51.16
CA ASP A 940 27.60 -19.32 52.21
C ASP A 940 26.17 -18.94 51.80
N LEU A 941 25.39 -19.93 51.35
CA LEU A 941 24.09 -19.69 50.73
C LEU A 941 23.09 -19.08 51.72
N GLU A 942 23.10 -19.51 52.99
CA GLU A 942 22.14 -19.03 53.99
C GLU A 942 22.38 -17.55 54.34
N LYS A 943 23.64 -17.13 54.37
CA LYS A 943 24.00 -15.73 54.67
C LYS A 943 23.97 -14.82 53.46
N GLU A 944 24.21 -15.34 52.27
CA GLU A 944 24.42 -14.53 51.07
C GLU A 944 23.24 -14.52 50.10
N ASN A 945 22.19 -15.35 50.30
CA ASN A 945 21.08 -15.44 49.34
C ASN A 945 20.42 -14.10 49.00
N LYS A 946 20.26 -13.20 49.99
CA LYS A 946 19.66 -11.88 49.81
C LYS A 946 20.46 -10.97 48.88
N LYS A 947 21.75 -11.25 48.61
CA LYS A 947 22.55 -10.50 47.63
C LYS A 947 22.10 -10.76 46.19
N PHE A 948 21.37 -11.85 45.94
CA PHE A 948 21.01 -12.31 44.61
C PHE A 948 19.54 -12.05 44.23
N THR A 949 18.80 -11.27 45.01
CA THR A 949 17.35 -11.07 44.79
C THR A 949 16.98 -10.47 43.43
N ASN A 950 17.93 -9.85 42.72
CA ASN A 950 17.71 -9.24 41.40
C ASN A 950 18.17 -10.13 40.23
N TYR A 951 18.59 -11.38 40.49
CA TYR A 951 19.14 -12.27 39.46
C TYR A 951 18.17 -13.41 39.15
N TYR A 952 17.73 -13.47 37.89
CA TYR A 952 16.87 -14.53 37.36
C TYR A 952 17.22 -14.82 35.89
N PRO A 953 17.30 -16.09 35.46
CA PRO A 953 17.77 -16.47 34.12
C PRO A 953 16.63 -16.34 33.09
N TYR A 954 16.21 -15.11 32.78
CA TYR A 954 15.10 -14.85 31.87
C TYR A 954 15.31 -15.45 30.48
N SER A 955 16.47 -15.21 29.86
CA SER A 955 16.77 -15.67 28.50
C SER A 955 16.82 -17.19 28.35
N GLU A 956 17.03 -17.94 29.44
CA GLU A 956 16.96 -19.41 29.45
C GLU A 956 15.51 -19.92 29.52
N ARG A 957 14.61 -19.12 30.11
CA ARG A 957 13.28 -19.59 30.55
C ARG A 957 12.10 -18.97 29.81
N LEU A 958 12.30 -17.88 29.09
CA LEU A 958 11.27 -17.20 28.33
C LEU A 958 11.52 -17.35 26.83
N PRO A 959 10.45 -17.44 26.01
CA PRO A 959 10.58 -17.55 24.56
C PRO A 959 11.07 -16.26 23.90
N LEU A 960 11.01 -15.13 24.60
CA LEU A 960 11.46 -13.81 24.15
C LEU A 960 12.34 -13.18 25.23
N ALA A 961 13.18 -12.21 24.84
CA ALA A 961 13.94 -11.42 25.81
C ALA A 961 12.99 -10.71 26.80
N ALA A 962 13.46 -10.43 28.02
CA ALA A 962 12.67 -9.72 29.02
C ALA A 962 13.38 -8.46 29.50
N TRP A 963 12.61 -7.40 29.71
CA TRP A 963 13.07 -6.18 30.35
C TRP A 963 12.24 -5.90 31.60
N THR A 964 12.90 -5.86 32.76
CA THR A 964 12.23 -5.73 34.07
C THR A 964 12.56 -4.45 34.82
N LYS A 965 13.44 -3.61 34.27
CA LYS A 965 13.76 -2.29 34.84
C LYS A 965 12.76 -1.23 34.36
N PRO A 966 12.66 -0.07 35.02
CA PRO A 966 11.76 1.00 34.62
C PRO A 966 11.94 1.43 33.15
N THR A 967 10.83 1.75 32.51
CA THR A 967 10.80 2.31 31.15
C THR A 967 9.95 3.57 31.11
N ILE A 968 10.16 4.39 30.09
CA ILE A 968 9.27 5.48 29.71
C ILE A 968 9.09 5.46 28.19
N ALA A 969 7.88 5.75 27.70
CA ALA A 969 7.59 5.72 26.27
C ALA A 969 7.39 7.12 25.68
N LEU A 970 7.85 7.34 24.45
CA LEU A 970 7.61 8.53 23.65
C LEU A 970 6.66 8.22 22.48
N CYS A 971 5.65 9.06 22.28
CA CYS A 971 4.77 9.03 21.10
C CYS A 971 4.51 10.42 20.54
N ASN A 972 4.05 10.50 19.30
CA ASN A 972 3.60 11.76 18.71
C ASN A 972 2.43 11.53 17.75
N GLN A 973 1.92 12.60 17.15
CA GLN A 973 0.84 12.57 16.16
C GLN A 973 1.15 11.70 14.92
N ASN A 974 2.42 11.31 14.71
CA ASN A 974 2.86 10.42 13.63
C ASN A 974 3.00 8.95 14.06
N SER A 975 2.87 8.63 15.34
CA SER A 975 2.72 7.25 15.83
C SER A 975 1.38 6.70 15.32
N TYR A 976 1.43 5.85 14.30
CA TYR A 976 0.27 5.46 13.49
C TYR A 976 -0.04 3.97 13.64
N SER A 977 -1.32 3.60 13.56
CA SER A 977 -1.76 2.20 13.52
C SER A 977 -1.23 1.39 14.71
N ASN A 978 -0.44 0.34 14.49
CA ASN A 978 0.06 -0.49 15.58
C ASN A 978 1.01 0.25 16.55
N ALA A 979 1.65 1.36 16.16
CA ALA A 979 2.38 2.21 17.12
C ALA A 979 1.44 2.95 18.10
N GLU A 980 0.23 3.25 17.65
CA GLU A 980 -0.82 3.79 18.50
C GLU A 980 -1.43 2.70 19.39
N ILE A 981 -1.59 1.47 18.87
CA ILE A 981 -1.97 0.31 19.71
C ILE A 981 -0.94 0.12 20.83
N PHE A 982 0.38 0.20 20.53
CA PHE A 982 1.42 0.18 21.55
C PHE A 982 1.24 1.28 22.59
N SER A 983 0.95 2.51 22.16
CA SER A 983 0.78 3.65 23.07
C SER A 983 -0.42 3.48 24.00
N HIS A 984 -1.55 2.99 23.48
CA HIS A 984 -2.72 2.61 24.30
C HIS A 984 -2.40 1.44 25.25
N ALA A 985 -1.77 0.37 24.75
CA ALA A 985 -1.43 -0.81 25.53
C ALA A 985 -0.43 -0.50 26.66
N TYR A 986 0.58 0.32 26.39
CA TYR A 986 1.57 0.74 27.37
C TYR A 986 0.92 1.43 28.59
N LYS A 987 -0.10 2.26 28.33
CA LYS A 987 -0.89 2.92 29.36
C LYS A 987 -1.86 1.97 30.07
N GLU A 988 -2.62 1.18 29.32
CA GLU A 988 -3.62 0.25 29.87
C GLU A 988 -2.97 -0.79 30.79
N LEU A 989 -1.77 -1.27 30.44
CA LEU A 989 -0.98 -2.22 31.22
C LEU A 989 -0.12 -1.56 32.31
N LYS A 990 -0.12 -0.22 32.40
CA LYS A 990 0.61 0.56 33.42
C LYS A 990 2.12 0.27 33.44
N LEU A 991 2.75 0.20 32.25
CA LEU A 991 4.17 -0.13 32.12
C LEU A 991 5.11 1.04 32.47
N GLY A 992 4.62 2.27 32.38
CA GLY A 992 5.35 3.49 32.69
C GLY A 992 4.56 4.72 32.24
N LYS A 993 5.22 5.89 32.18
CA LYS A 993 4.60 7.11 31.64
C LYS A 993 4.76 7.18 30.11
N LEU A 994 3.74 7.70 29.44
CA LEU A 994 3.77 8.09 28.02
C LEU A 994 3.98 9.61 27.91
N VAL A 995 4.96 10.04 27.10
CA VAL A 995 5.34 11.45 26.94
C VAL A 995 5.32 11.84 25.46
N GLY A 996 4.88 13.06 25.14
CA GLY A 996 4.93 13.61 23.79
C GLY A 996 3.64 14.29 23.38
N THR A 997 3.17 14.08 22.15
CA THR A 997 1.86 14.58 21.68
C THR A 997 0.87 13.42 21.51
N PRO A 998 -0.45 13.69 21.60
CA PRO A 998 -1.47 12.71 21.25
C PRO A 998 -1.19 12.03 19.91
N THR A 999 -1.41 10.71 19.83
CA THR A 999 -1.16 9.94 18.61
C THR A 999 -2.16 10.27 17.50
N PHE A 1000 -2.08 9.59 16.36
CA PHE A 1000 -2.87 9.97 15.19
C PHE A 1000 -4.40 9.86 15.39
N GLY A 1001 -4.90 8.86 16.13
CA GLY A 1001 -6.30 8.44 16.04
C GLY A 1001 -6.53 7.76 14.70
N ALA A 1002 -5.84 6.65 14.45
CA ALA A 1002 -5.90 5.93 13.17
C ALA A 1002 -5.60 4.44 13.33
N VAL A 1003 -6.58 3.68 13.81
CA VAL A 1003 -6.44 2.26 14.09
C VAL A 1003 -7.64 1.48 13.59
N ILE A 1004 -7.50 0.94 12.38
CA ILE A 1004 -8.35 -0.11 11.83
C ILE A 1004 -7.42 -1.12 11.15
N SER A 1005 -7.54 -2.42 11.45
CA SER A 1005 -6.78 -3.43 10.70
C SER A 1005 -7.22 -3.41 9.23
N THR A 1006 -6.26 -3.65 8.36
CA THR A 1006 -6.41 -3.36 6.94
C THR A 1006 -5.78 -4.43 6.08
N GLY A 1007 -6.33 -4.61 4.89
CA GLY A 1007 -5.73 -5.36 3.79
C GLY A 1007 -5.96 -4.59 2.50
N GLY A 1008 -6.16 -5.30 1.39
CA GLY A 1008 -6.61 -4.66 0.17
C GLY A 1008 -6.91 -5.63 -0.95
N LYS A 1009 -7.10 -5.07 -2.15
CA LYS A 1009 -7.37 -5.81 -3.38
C LYS A 1009 -6.64 -5.15 -4.55
N THR A 1010 -5.98 -5.96 -5.36
CA THR A 1010 -5.43 -5.54 -6.66
C THR A 1010 -6.53 -5.64 -7.72
N LEU A 1011 -6.74 -4.55 -8.44
CA LEU A 1011 -7.76 -4.33 -9.47
C LEU A 1011 -7.21 -4.71 -10.85
N ILE A 1012 -8.09 -4.73 -11.87
CA ILE A 1012 -7.82 -5.30 -13.20
C ILE A 1012 -6.55 -4.75 -13.89
N ASP A 1013 -6.21 -3.47 -13.68
CA ASP A 1013 -5.03 -2.79 -14.25
C ASP A 1013 -3.78 -2.83 -13.34
N GLY A 1014 -3.85 -3.55 -12.21
CA GLY A 1014 -2.79 -3.55 -11.19
C GLY A 1014 -2.88 -2.42 -10.16
N SER A 1015 -3.89 -1.53 -10.24
CA SER A 1015 -4.22 -0.60 -9.17
C SER A 1015 -4.52 -1.36 -7.87
N TYR A 1016 -4.25 -0.76 -6.73
CA TYR A 1016 -4.48 -1.37 -5.41
C TYR A 1016 -5.39 -0.48 -4.56
N VAL A 1017 -6.51 -1.04 -4.11
CA VAL A 1017 -7.39 -0.38 -3.14
C VAL A 1017 -7.14 -0.97 -1.75
N ARG A 1018 -6.82 -0.10 -0.79
CA ARG A 1018 -6.61 -0.47 0.61
C ARG A 1018 -7.95 -0.46 1.35
N VAL A 1019 -8.22 -1.55 2.08
CA VAL A 1019 -9.54 -1.83 2.67
C VAL A 1019 -9.40 -2.05 4.18
N PRO A 1020 -9.90 -1.13 5.03
CA PRO A 1020 -9.94 -1.32 6.47
C PRO A 1020 -11.15 -2.19 6.87
N PHE A 1021 -10.90 -3.31 7.55
CA PHE A 1021 -11.89 -4.38 7.73
C PHE A 1021 -12.14 -4.81 9.19
N ARG A 1022 -11.31 -4.39 10.16
CA ARG A 1022 -11.50 -4.73 11.58
C ARG A 1022 -11.18 -3.56 12.50
N GLY A 1023 -12.20 -3.05 13.19
CA GLY A 1023 -12.09 -1.95 14.15
C GLY A 1023 -11.39 -2.35 15.45
N TRP A 1024 -10.73 -1.37 16.10
CA TRP A 1024 -10.05 -1.54 17.39
C TRP A 1024 -10.65 -0.62 18.43
N TYR A 1025 -10.80 -1.13 19.64
CA TYR A 1025 -11.43 -0.42 20.75
C TYR A 1025 -10.55 -0.52 22.00
N VAL A 1026 -10.44 0.59 22.73
CA VAL A 1026 -9.74 0.61 24.03
C VAL A 1026 -10.60 -0.15 25.03
N LYS A 1027 -10.07 -1.22 25.65
CA LYS A 1027 -10.85 -2.10 26.53
C LYS A 1027 -11.54 -1.38 27.69
N SER A 1028 -10.83 -0.46 28.37
CA SER A 1028 -11.33 0.22 29.56
C SER A 1028 -12.35 1.33 29.27
N SER A 1029 -12.25 1.98 28.09
CA SER A 1029 -13.14 3.09 27.72
C SER A 1029 -14.15 2.76 26.63
N GLU A 1030 -14.04 1.58 26.00
CA GLU A 1030 -14.84 1.10 24.87
C GLU A 1030 -14.81 2.04 23.64
N LYS A 1031 -13.90 3.00 23.61
CA LYS A 1031 -13.78 3.98 22.53
C LYS A 1031 -13.07 3.38 21.32
N ASN A 1032 -13.59 3.69 20.13
CA ASN A 1032 -12.97 3.35 18.85
C ASN A 1032 -11.65 4.12 18.68
N MET A 1033 -10.55 3.39 18.47
CA MET A 1033 -9.22 3.95 18.32
C MET A 1033 -9.03 4.70 16.98
N ASP A 1034 -9.88 4.51 15.96
CA ASP A 1034 -9.79 5.29 14.71
C ASP A 1034 -10.13 6.79 14.86
N PHE A 1035 -10.72 7.16 16.00
CA PHE A 1035 -11.07 8.54 16.34
C PHE A 1035 -10.59 8.95 17.73
N THR A 1036 -9.93 8.03 18.44
CA THR A 1036 -9.50 8.23 19.82
C THR A 1036 -8.00 8.01 19.93
N PRO A 1037 -7.20 9.09 19.84
CA PRO A 1037 -5.75 8.98 19.96
C PRO A 1037 -5.36 8.50 21.37
N ALA A 1038 -4.20 7.85 21.48
CA ALA A 1038 -3.58 7.61 22.77
C ALA A 1038 -3.07 8.95 23.31
N MET A 1039 -3.61 9.37 24.45
CA MET A 1039 -3.22 10.61 25.11
C MET A 1039 -1.98 10.36 25.99
N PRO A 1040 -0.85 11.08 25.80
CA PRO A 1040 0.28 11.03 26.72
C PRO A 1040 -0.12 11.42 28.14
N ASP A 1041 0.59 10.88 29.13
CA ASP A 1041 0.49 11.37 30.51
C ASP A 1041 1.11 12.76 30.67
N ILE A 1042 2.08 13.09 29.81
CA ILE A 1042 2.73 14.39 29.75
C ILE A 1042 2.71 14.88 28.30
N VAL A 1043 1.83 15.84 28.03
CA VAL A 1043 1.71 16.46 26.72
C VAL A 1043 2.75 17.56 26.56
N ILE A 1044 3.63 17.43 25.58
CA ILE A 1044 4.67 18.40 25.22
C ILE A 1044 5.00 18.26 23.74
N ASP A 1045 5.09 19.38 23.03
CA ASP A 1045 5.47 19.42 21.62
C ASP A 1045 6.95 19.78 21.46
N ASN A 1046 7.53 19.41 20.33
CA ASN A 1046 8.86 19.87 19.92
C ASN A 1046 8.71 21.14 19.07
N TYR A 1047 9.50 22.17 19.40
CA TYR A 1047 9.55 23.36 18.53
C TYR A 1047 10.01 22.96 17.12
N PRO A 1048 9.55 23.66 16.07
CA PRO A 1048 9.78 23.25 14.68
C PRO A 1048 11.25 23.06 14.28
N ASP A 1049 12.17 23.76 14.96
CA ASP A 1049 13.59 23.84 14.63
C ASP A 1049 14.54 23.16 15.63
N GLU A 1050 14.02 22.44 16.62
CA GLU A 1050 14.87 21.81 17.65
C GLU A 1050 15.87 20.81 17.06
N LYS A 1051 15.48 20.08 15.99
CA LYS A 1051 16.37 19.18 15.26
C LYS A 1051 17.61 19.91 14.73
N ALA A 1052 17.43 21.10 14.15
CA ALA A 1052 18.54 21.91 13.65
C ALA A 1052 19.41 22.46 14.80
N LYS A 1053 18.81 22.69 15.97
CA LYS A 1053 19.49 23.15 17.20
C LYS A 1053 20.15 22.01 18.00
N GLY A 1054 19.99 20.75 17.60
CA GLY A 1054 20.54 19.59 18.31
C GLY A 1054 19.90 19.37 19.69
N THR A 1055 18.61 19.65 19.80
CA THR A 1055 17.79 19.48 21.01
C THR A 1055 16.50 18.70 20.70
N ASP A 1056 15.83 18.22 21.74
CA ASP A 1056 14.53 17.53 21.65
C ASP A 1056 13.82 17.66 23.01
N SER A 1057 12.75 18.47 23.06
CA SER A 1057 12.01 18.78 24.28
C SER A 1057 11.23 17.58 24.81
N GLN A 1058 10.60 16.80 23.94
CA GLN A 1058 9.90 15.57 24.30
C GLN A 1058 10.85 14.54 24.93
N LEU A 1059 11.99 14.26 24.28
CA LEU A 1059 12.99 13.33 24.79
C LEU A 1059 13.58 13.81 26.12
N LYS A 1060 13.94 15.09 26.21
CA LYS A 1060 14.46 15.68 27.45
C LYS A 1060 13.47 15.50 28.60
N LYS A 1061 12.19 15.78 28.34
CA LYS A 1061 11.14 15.63 29.35
C LYS A 1061 10.96 14.18 29.77
N ALA A 1062 11.02 13.23 28.84
CA ALA A 1062 10.94 11.81 29.17
C ALA A 1062 12.12 11.34 30.03
N VAL A 1063 13.35 11.78 29.70
CA VAL A 1063 14.55 11.49 30.50
C VAL A 1063 14.41 12.05 31.91
N GLU A 1064 14.04 13.32 32.06
CA GLU A 1064 13.83 13.95 33.38
C GLU A 1064 12.80 13.20 34.22
N GLU A 1065 11.71 12.72 33.61
CA GLU A 1065 10.63 12.03 34.31
C GLU A 1065 10.95 10.58 34.66
N LEU A 1066 11.78 9.91 33.86
CA LEU A 1066 12.28 8.58 34.20
C LEU A 1066 13.32 8.64 35.32
N LEU A 1067 14.22 9.64 35.30
CA LEU A 1067 15.18 9.86 36.40
C LEU A 1067 14.52 10.17 37.74
N LYS A 1068 13.31 10.77 37.75
CA LYS A 1068 12.54 10.97 38.99
C LYS A 1068 11.93 9.69 39.55
N GLN A 1069 11.79 8.64 38.73
CA GLN A 1069 11.22 7.35 39.13
C GLN A 1069 12.29 6.38 39.65
N LEU A 1070 13.55 6.58 39.25
CA LEU A 1070 14.74 5.87 39.71
C LEU A 1070 15.26 6.49 41.01
#